data_AF-A0A7S2E8U2-F1
#
_entry.id   AF-A0A7S2E8U2-F1
#
_cell.length_a   1.000
_cell.length_b   1.000
_cell.length_c   1.000
_cell.angle_alpha   90.00
_cell.angle_beta   90.00
_cell.angle_gamma   90.00
#
_symmetry.space_group_name_H-M   'P 1'
#
loop_
_entity.id
_entity.type
_entity.pdbx_description
1 polymer ?
#
loop_
_entity_poly.entity_id
_entity_poly.type
_entity_poly.pdbx_seq_one_letter_code
_entity_poly.pdbx_strand_id
1 'polypeptide(L)'
;AVCQGRPNTKSQRFVSLVHRSFIRKNMPQKVDNKRQLLSELLPEENGGGGMSRAAKKRAKKRQKKTQNENNPVMPEKANDKDDKMEKRKKKEGGSKLPTGSDMETIRKPADFDIASDEGGKDDEIALEKTKKQVDARKRKKKIKGSDHGRDELENDNGEELDAEIEALLSSLTPAEILFDSSHEKQDNPDESNLSEVPPQASENMPDPRQLIRDVTSKTRARILLNSLIQPAGITAREFYKTYWEKKPLLATAHCKNGDGKDSKEILLKHRQRFSSLLTKSKIKKTIATSALRYGQDLNVTRYTTQSDGTKRRITLDLPPTSTADQTEHPIAEPADVWSNFDSGCSIRLLCPHQQSDDVHTLLSALELEFGCMVGSNAYLTPPSNSQGFAPHYDDIEAFVLQLEGSKRWRVYPPMSMTETLPRESSADYTEKDLEGIEPVIDEILEPGDMLYMPRGWIHQAHTPLGKLGASAEHSLHLTVSAMQNWAWVDLLEILMPEALESVARSETSTTLRDGLPRDFLNYMGLMHDVGGEDLPEGLKQASKSIAEGKPEDDSVIDETEKEELRQIERKRKLQARFKEEAKKRIMRVCKEAISMIDAGCDQIGKRFLSDRLPPAYNISEIVLTNESRTNQAAGRIWPNTLCRLARPGIARLVLEDGKAVLYHCGDNSRVYHGNPLSPMEFEVDDAPALETLLTTVEPRWVVVSDLVHGDIEDKMDIAQALYDEGILAIYQAEKPDKSVQVG
;
A
#
# COMPACT_ATOMS: atom_id res chain seq x y z
N ALA A 1 4.59 9.11 -14.47
CA ALA A 1 5.52 10.16 -14.94
C ALA A 1 5.10 11.53 -14.40
N VAL A 2 5.68 11.98 -13.28
CA VAL A 2 5.58 13.37 -12.77
C VAL A 2 6.91 13.74 -12.12
N CYS A 3 7.83 14.38 -12.86
CA CYS A 3 9.12 14.80 -12.30
C CYS A 3 9.88 15.84 -13.17
N GLN A 4 9.32 17.04 -13.35
CA GLN A 4 10.06 18.29 -13.61
C GLN A 4 9.13 19.52 -13.70
N GLY A 5 9.46 20.59 -12.98
CA GLY A 5 8.77 21.89 -13.03
C GLY A 5 9.51 22.93 -12.19
N ARG A 6 9.92 24.06 -12.78
CA ARG A 6 10.86 25.01 -12.15
C ARG A 6 10.17 26.00 -11.19
N PRO A 7 10.72 26.27 -10.00
CA PRO A 7 10.37 27.46 -9.21
C PRO A 7 11.12 28.71 -9.72
N ASN A 8 10.58 29.91 -9.50
CA ASN A 8 11.38 31.14 -9.59
C ASN A 8 10.87 32.26 -8.65
N THR A 9 11.82 33.02 -8.09
CA THR A 9 11.67 34.29 -7.33
C THR A 9 10.53 34.47 -6.31
N LYS A 10 10.90 34.32 -5.02
CA LYS A 10 10.53 35.19 -3.88
C LYS A 10 9.10 35.80 -3.85
N SER A 11 8.09 34.98 -3.56
CA SER A 11 6.85 35.42 -2.87
C SER A 11 6.26 34.25 -2.10
N GLN A 12 6.60 34.11 -0.81
CA GLN A 12 6.12 33.01 0.03
C GLN A 12 4.96 33.41 0.96
N ARG A 13 4.19 32.38 1.38
CA ARG A 13 3.34 32.26 2.59
C ARG A 13 1.80 32.41 2.48
N PHE A 14 1.17 32.69 1.34
CA PHE A 14 -0.32 32.79 1.30
C PHE A 14 -1.08 31.96 0.24
N VAL A 15 -0.42 31.26 -0.70
CA VAL A 15 -1.11 30.59 -1.83
C VAL A 15 -1.35 29.07 -1.62
N SER A 16 -0.68 28.47 -0.63
CA SER A 16 -0.69 27.00 -0.38
C SER A 16 -2.08 26.37 -0.24
N LEU A 17 -3.06 27.10 0.30
CA LEU A 17 -4.43 26.63 0.53
C LEU A 17 -5.28 26.50 -0.74
N VAL A 18 -4.95 27.21 -1.82
CA VAL A 18 -5.79 27.26 -3.04
C VAL A 18 -5.47 26.14 -4.02
N HIS A 19 -4.19 25.77 -4.16
CA HIS A 19 -3.77 24.80 -5.18
C HIS A 19 -4.25 23.35 -4.91
N ARG A 20 -4.49 23.01 -3.63
CA ARG A 20 -5.06 21.70 -3.24
C ARG A 20 -6.47 21.43 -3.78
N SER A 21 -7.16 22.44 -4.35
CA SER A 21 -8.48 22.24 -4.94
C SER A 21 -8.48 21.70 -6.38
N PHE A 22 -7.34 21.62 -7.07
CA PHE A 22 -7.31 21.34 -8.52
C PHE A 22 -7.22 19.84 -8.89
N ILE A 23 -6.61 19.01 -8.04
CA ILE A 23 -6.56 17.55 -8.22
C ILE A 23 -7.94 16.89 -7.99
N ARG A 24 -8.91 17.62 -7.43
CA ARG A 24 -10.21 17.12 -6.98
C ARG A 24 -11.29 16.99 -8.09
N LYS A 25 -10.90 16.95 -9.37
CA LYS A 25 -11.85 17.08 -10.51
C LYS A 25 -12.15 15.81 -11.32
N ASN A 26 -11.39 14.72 -11.17
CA ASN A 26 -11.56 13.50 -11.96
C ASN A 26 -12.13 12.31 -11.16
N MET A 27 -13.28 12.53 -10.52
CA MET A 27 -14.23 11.44 -10.20
C MET A 27 -15.65 11.88 -10.60
N PRO A 28 -16.46 11.02 -11.25
CA PRO A 28 -17.80 11.38 -11.69
C PRO A 28 -18.76 11.43 -10.49
N GLN A 29 -19.33 12.60 -10.21
CA GLN A 29 -20.42 12.71 -9.24
C GLN A 29 -21.71 12.09 -9.82
N LYS A 30 -22.27 11.08 -9.14
CA LYS A 30 -23.66 10.65 -9.37
C LYS A 30 -24.58 11.86 -9.11
N VAL A 31 -25.28 12.35 -10.14
CA VAL A 31 -26.31 13.40 -10.03
C VAL A 31 -27.63 12.84 -10.54
N ASP A 32 -28.60 12.70 -9.64
CA ASP A 32 -29.90 12.12 -9.92
C ASP A 32 -30.99 13.19 -10.16
N ASN A 33 -32.06 12.80 -10.87
CA ASN A 33 -33.21 13.64 -11.29
C ASN A 33 -32.90 14.78 -12.29
N LYS A 34 -33.34 14.69 -13.55
CA LYS A 34 -34.77 14.76 -13.91
C LYS A 34 -35.11 14.12 -15.26
N ARG A 35 -36.39 13.76 -15.41
CA ARG A 35 -37.02 13.30 -16.67
C ARG A 35 -37.45 14.47 -17.58
N GLN A 36 -37.67 14.10 -18.85
CA GLN A 36 -38.41 14.77 -19.93
C GLN A 36 -37.70 15.82 -20.81
N LEU A 37 -37.97 15.66 -22.11
CA LEU A 37 -37.85 16.63 -23.22
C LEU A 37 -36.45 17.12 -23.61
N LEU A 38 -35.77 16.32 -24.44
CA LEU A 38 -35.58 16.67 -25.86
C LEU A 38 -35.29 15.40 -26.68
N SER A 39 -35.61 15.43 -27.96
CA SER A 39 -35.47 14.33 -28.92
C SER A 39 -34.77 14.81 -30.20
N GLU A 40 -34.13 13.89 -30.91
CA GLU A 40 -33.53 14.07 -32.25
C GLU A 40 -32.31 15.01 -32.31
N LEU A 41 -31.09 14.44 -32.40
CA LEU A 41 -30.21 14.53 -33.58
C LEU A 41 -28.75 14.04 -33.31
N LEU A 42 -28.22 13.26 -34.27
CA LEU A 42 -26.78 12.88 -34.43
C LEU A 42 -26.25 11.88 -33.35
N PRO A 43 -25.04 11.27 -33.51
CA PRO A 43 -24.97 9.90 -34.06
C PRO A 43 -24.24 8.89 -33.15
N GLU A 44 -24.14 7.64 -33.60
CA GLU A 44 -23.46 6.56 -32.86
C GLU A 44 -21.93 6.74 -32.80
N GLU A 45 -21.36 6.80 -31.60
CA GLU A 45 -19.96 6.44 -31.32
C GLU A 45 -19.88 5.47 -30.13
N ASN A 46 -18.90 4.54 -30.16
CA ASN A 46 -18.83 3.38 -29.26
C ASN A 46 -18.22 3.71 -27.88
N GLY A 47 -18.94 4.47 -27.04
CA GLY A 47 -18.60 4.77 -25.65
C GLY A 47 -18.96 3.66 -24.63
N GLY A 48 -18.63 2.41 -24.92
CA GLY A 48 -19.11 1.25 -24.14
C GLY A 48 -18.34 0.99 -22.83
N GLY A 49 -18.90 1.42 -21.69
CA GLY A 49 -18.37 1.10 -20.36
C GLY A 49 -18.20 -0.41 -20.13
N GLY A 50 -16.99 -0.83 -19.74
CA GLY A 50 -16.58 -2.24 -19.78
C GLY A 50 -17.03 -3.10 -18.59
N MET A 51 -18.23 -3.68 -18.64
CA MET A 51 -18.52 -4.86 -17.80
C MET A 51 -17.56 -6.01 -18.15
N SER A 52 -17.03 -6.73 -17.14
CA SER A 52 -16.17 -7.91 -17.34
C SER A 52 -16.84 -9.01 -18.18
N ARG A 53 -16.04 -9.95 -18.69
CA ARG A 53 -16.55 -11.13 -19.42
C ARG A 53 -17.36 -12.05 -18.50
N ALA A 54 -16.95 -12.23 -17.24
CA ALA A 54 -17.74 -12.97 -16.26
C ALA A 54 -19.10 -12.31 -15.98
N ALA A 55 -19.14 -10.99 -15.74
CA ALA A 55 -20.40 -10.26 -15.49
C ALA A 55 -21.39 -10.38 -16.67
N LYS A 56 -20.89 -10.28 -17.92
CA LYS A 56 -21.67 -10.50 -19.15
C LYS A 56 -22.18 -11.95 -19.31
N LYS A 57 -21.49 -12.95 -18.75
CA LYS A 57 -21.98 -14.34 -18.65
C LYS A 57 -23.08 -14.48 -17.58
N ARG A 58 -22.83 -14.03 -16.34
CA ARG A 58 -23.75 -14.21 -15.18
C ARG A 58 -25.11 -13.55 -15.46
N ALA A 59 -25.12 -12.36 -16.06
CA ALA A 59 -26.34 -11.67 -16.49
C ALA A 59 -27.18 -12.49 -17.50
N LYS A 60 -26.55 -13.10 -18.51
CA LYS A 60 -27.22 -13.99 -19.48
C LYS A 60 -27.71 -15.30 -18.86
N LYS A 61 -26.98 -15.88 -17.89
CA LYS A 61 -27.39 -17.10 -17.17
C LYS A 61 -28.63 -16.83 -16.31
N ARG A 62 -28.65 -15.72 -15.54
CA ARG A 62 -29.83 -15.31 -14.75
C ARG A 62 -31.06 -14.99 -15.61
N GLN A 63 -30.91 -14.26 -16.73
CA GLN A 63 -32.03 -13.99 -17.64
C GLN A 63 -32.68 -15.28 -18.19
N LYS A 64 -31.90 -16.35 -18.41
CA LYS A 64 -32.46 -17.67 -18.74
C LYS A 64 -33.16 -18.33 -17.55
N LYS A 65 -32.57 -18.32 -16.35
CA LYS A 65 -33.17 -18.94 -15.15
C LYS A 65 -34.53 -18.31 -14.83
N THR A 66 -34.68 -16.98 -14.97
CA THR A 66 -35.98 -16.27 -14.80
C THR A 66 -36.97 -16.43 -15.96
N GLN A 67 -36.53 -16.80 -17.17
CA GLN A 67 -37.44 -17.07 -18.30
C GLN A 67 -38.10 -18.46 -18.23
N ASN A 68 -37.53 -19.41 -17.48
CA ASN A 68 -38.08 -20.78 -17.37
C ASN A 68 -39.24 -20.92 -16.38
N GLU A 69 -39.48 -19.94 -15.49
CA GLU A 69 -40.54 -20.02 -14.47
C GLU A 69 -41.90 -19.44 -14.91
N ASN A 70 -41.98 -18.81 -16.08
CA ASN A 70 -43.21 -18.21 -16.61
C ASN A 70 -43.64 -18.86 -17.94
N ASN A 71 -44.26 -20.04 -17.86
CA ASN A 71 -44.84 -20.73 -19.02
C ASN A 71 -46.39 -20.72 -18.93
N PRO A 72 -47.11 -19.96 -19.78
CA PRO A 72 -48.55 -19.73 -19.61
C PRO A 72 -49.41 -20.89 -20.12
N VAL A 73 -50.45 -21.24 -19.35
CA VAL A 73 -51.48 -22.21 -19.77
C VAL A 73 -52.39 -21.55 -20.81
N MET A 74 -52.52 -22.17 -21.99
CA MET A 74 -53.40 -21.71 -23.07
C MET A 74 -54.89 -22.02 -22.78
N PRO A 75 -55.84 -21.17 -23.24
CA PRO A 75 -57.25 -21.30 -22.90
C PRO A 75 -58.06 -22.16 -23.90
N GLU A 76 -59.06 -22.89 -23.39
CA GLU A 76 -60.14 -23.46 -24.22
C GLU A 76 -61.52 -22.91 -23.85
N LYS A 77 -62.13 -22.23 -24.81
CA LYS A 77 -63.56 -22.19 -25.21
C LYS A 77 -64.64 -22.36 -24.12
N ALA A 78 -65.46 -21.32 -23.95
CA ALA A 78 -66.74 -21.39 -23.26
C ALA A 78 -67.86 -21.99 -24.14
N ASN A 79 -68.92 -22.53 -23.50
CA ASN A 79 -70.29 -22.52 -24.02
C ASN A 79 -71.33 -22.91 -22.94
N ASP A 80 -72.30 -22.02 -22.70
CA ASP A 80 -73.70 -22.19 -22.27
C ASP A 80 -74.20 -23.51 -21.64
N LYS A 81 -74.78 -23.42 -20.42
CA LYS A 81 -76.26 -23.44 -20.22
C LYS A 81 -76.76 -23.25 -18.78
N ASP A 82 -78.02 -22.84 -18.68
CA ASP A 82 -78.90 -22.84 -17.49
C ASP A 82 -79.10 -24.29 -16.91
N ASP A 83 -79.69 -24.55 -15.73
CA ASP A 83 -80.88 -23.91 -15.15
C ASP A 83 -81.14 -24.21 -13.63
N LYS A 84 -82.01 -23.39 -13.04
CA LYS A 84 -82.91 -23.56 -11.86
C LYS A 84 -82.71 -24.67 -10.79
N MET A 85 -82.49 -24.18 -9.55
CA MET A 85 -83.51 -24.13 -8.47
C MET A 85 -83.76 -25.30 -7.47
N GLU A 86 -83.60 -24.94 -6.17
CA GLU A 86 -84.39 -25.32 -4.96
C GLU A 86 -84.11 -26.54 -4.03
N LYS A 87 -84.35 -26.22 -2.73
CA LYS A 87 -85.00 -27.01 -1.63
C LYS A 87 -84.21 -27.95 -0.70
N ARG A 88 -83.96 -27.40 0.51
CA ARG A 88 -84.35 -27.93 1.85
C ARG A 88 -83.70 -29.26 2.33
N LYS A 89 -83.03 -29.30 3.50
CA LYS A 89 -83.64 -29.28 4.86
C LYS A 89 -82.57 -29.24 5.98
N LYS A 90 -82.89 -28.58 7.11
CA LYS A 90 -82.64 -28.96 8.55
C LYS A 90 -81.25 -29.51 8.99
N LYS A 91 -80.65 -29.18 10.14
CA LYS A 91 -81.12 -28.68 11.47
C LYS A 91 -80.04 -27.77 12.12
N GLU A 92 -80.36 -26.72 12.88
CA GLU A 92 -80.38 -26.64 14.38
C GLU A 92 -79.12 -27.20 15.09
N GLY A 93 -78.38 -26.46 15.94
CA GLY A 93 -78.45 -25.04 16.32
C GLY A 93 -77.45 -24.59 17.42
N GLY A 94 -77.46 -23.28 17.75
CA GLY A 94 -77.21 -22.68 19.09
C GLY A 94 -75.76 -22.50 19.60
N SER A 95 -75.13 -21.31 19.55
CA SER A 95 -75.20 -20.17 20.51
C SER A 95 -74.79 -20.50 21.97
N LYS A 96 -73.61 -20.12 22.49
CA LYS A 96 -72.94 -18.80 22.77
C LYS A 96 -73.14 -18.27 24.22
N LEU A 97 -72.03 -17.76 24.82
CA LEU A 97 -71.93 -16.73 25.89
C LEU A 97 -72.36 -17.13 27.34
N PRO A 98 -72.07 -16.34 28.42
CA PRO A 98 -71.12 -15.20 28.63
C PRO A 98 -70.34 -15.19 30.00
N THR A 99 -69.61 -14.08 30.29
CA THR A 99 -69.25 -13.51 31.63
C THR A 99 -68.27 -14.29 32.54
N GLY A 100 -67.61 -13.69 33.56
CA GLY A 100 -67.63 -12.31 34.13
C GLY A 100 -66.42 -12.03 35.05
N SER A 101 -66.42 -10.90 35.78
CA SER A 101 -65.29 -10.40 36.61
C SER A 101 -65.44 -10.65 38.12
N ASP A 102 -64.36 -10.46 38.92
CA ASP A 102 -64.29 -9.44 40.00
C ASP A 102 -62.96 -9.44 40.82
N MET A 103 -62.89 -8.64 41.88
CA MET A 103 -61.70 -8.08 42.55
C MET A 103 -61.08 -8.95 43.68
N GLU A 104 -59.81 -8.69 44.03
CA GLU A 104 -59.42 -8.25 45.40
C GLU A 104 -57.99 -7.64 45.47
N THR A 105 -57.47 -7.31 46.67
CA THR A 105 -56.65 -6.09 46.89
C THR A 105 -55.46 -6.18 47.87
N ILE A 106 -54.43 -5.35 47.57
CA ILE A 106 -53.59 -4.54 48.52
C ILE A 106 -52.38 -5.16 49.30
N ARG A 107 -51.26 -4.38 49.24
CA ARG A 107 -50.05 -4.26 50.15
C ARG A 107 -48.85 -5.24 50.12
N LYS A 108 -47.66 -4.61 50.00
CA LYS A 108 -46.37 -4.92 50.68
C LYS A 108 -46.24 -4.00 51.94
N PRO A 109 -45.09 -3.86 52.64
CA PRO A 109 -43.89 -4.72 52.86
C PRO A 109 -43.58 -4.94 54.37
N ALA A 110 -42.46 -5.60 54.72
CA ALA A 110 -41.45 -5.15 55.72
C ALA A 110 -40.45 -6.27 56.12
N ASP A 111 -39.27 -5.88 56.61
CA ASP A 111 -38.19 -6.72 57.14
C ASP A 111 -38.37 -7.06 58.63
N PHE A 112 -37.62 -8.04 59.18
CA PHE A 112 -36.83 -7.93 60.45
C PHE A 112 -36.11 -9.26 60.85
N ASP A 113 -34.78 -9.31 60.63
CA ASP A 113 -33.68 -9.42 61.63
C ASP A 113 -33.52 -10.58 62.68
N ILE A 114 -32.26 -10.71 63.16
CA ILE A 114 -31.74 -11.35 64.42
C ILE A 114 -31.58 -12.91 64.51
N ALA A 115 -30.40 -13.38 64.09
CA ALA A 115 -29.26 -13.98 64.86
C ALA A 115 -29.40 -14.98 66.07
N SER A 116 -28.24 -15.60 66.40
CA SER A 116 -27.87 -16.48 67.56
C SER A 116 -28.29 -17.98 67.48
N ASP A 117 -27.55 -18.97 68.03
CA ASP A 117 -26.26 -18.95 68.79
C ASP A 117 -25.46 -20.30 68.71
N GLU A 118 -24.20 -20.28 69.19
CA GLU A 118 -23.26 -21.40 69.58
C GLU A 118 -23.01 -22.59 68.60
N GLY A 119 -21.86 -23.32 68.61
CA GLY A 119 -20.57 -23.19 69.32
C GLY A 119 -19.64 -24.42 69.11
N GLY A 120 -18.31 -24.25 69.25
CA GLY A 120 -17.26 -25.32 69.17
C GLY A 120 -16.40 -25.28 67.88
N LYS A 121 -15.04 -25.26 67.86
CA LYS A 121 -13.93 -25.96 68.58
C LYS A 121 -13.61 -27.35 68.01
N ASP A 122 -12.37 -27.75 67.71
CA ASP A 122 -11.00 -27.15 67.60
C ASP A 122 -10.32 -27.77 66.33
N ASP A 123 -9.07 -27.63 65.86
CA ASP A 123 -7.73 -27.10 66.29
C ASP A 123 -7.31 -25.89 65.39
N GLU A 124 -6.08 -25.40 65.10
CA GLU A 124 -4.65 -25.85 65.07
C GLU A 124 -4.26 -26.91 64.00
N ILE A 125 -3.05 -26.97 63.37
CA ILE A 125 -1.72 -26.35 63.61
C ILE A 125 -1.16 -25.56 62.39
N ALA A 126 -0.31 -24.57 62.72
CA ALA A 126 0.64 -23.70 61.98
C ALA A 126 1.43 -24.29 60.77
N LEU A 127 2.31 -23.57 60.03
CA LEU A 127 3.24 -22.45 60.35
C LEU A 127 3.61 -21.70 59.04
N GLU A 128 3.38 -20.38 58.89
CA GLU A 128 4.33 -19.25 59.14
C GLU A 128 5.59 -19.24 58.21
N LYS A 129 6.18 -18.14 57.69
CA LYS A 129 6.15 -16.65 57.90
C LYS A 129 6.18 -15.96 56.51
N THR A 130 5.55 -14.80 56.23
CA THR A 130 5.88 -13.39 56.61
C THR A 130 7.36 -12.97 56.37
N LYS A 131 7.75 -11.72 56.03
CA LYS A 131 7.09 -10.41 56.22
C LYS A 131 7.79 -9.26 55.44
N LYS A 132 7.08 -8.11 55.29
CA LYS A 132 7.50 -6.71 54.96
C LYS A 132 7.28 -6.25 53.50
N GLN A 133 6.68 -5.08 53.14
CA GLN A 133 6.53 -3.71 53.73
C GLN A 133 7.78 -2.81 53.67
N VAL A 134 7.73 -1.49 53.41
CA VAL A 134 6.76 -0.61 52.70
C VAL A 134 7.45 0.77 52.47
N ASP A 135 6.98 1.59 51.50
CA ASP A 135 7.38 3.00 51.24
C ASP A 135 8.88 3.27 50.84
N ALA A 136 9.27 4.35 50.16
CA ALA A 136 8.62 5.66 49.96
C ALA A 136 9.06 6.44 48.68
N ARG A 137 8.32 7.52 48.37
CA ARG A 137 8.73 8.78 47.68
C ARG A 137 9.06 8.78 46.16
N LYS A 138 8.02 9.17 45.41
CA LYS A 138 8.01 10.05 44.21
C LYS A 138 9.35 10.78 43.88
N ARG A 139 9.88 10.56 42.67
CA ARG A 139 10.62 11.58 41.89
C ARG A 139 10.13 11.62 40.44
N LYS A 140 10.18 12.80 39.82
CA LYS A 140 9.64 13.09 38.49
C LYS A 140 10.30 12.20 37.42
N LYS A 141 9.52 11.43 36.65
CA LYS A 141 9.89 11.10 35.25
C LYS A 141 9.18 12.10 34.33
N LYS A 142 9.98 12.83 33.56
CA LYS A 142 9.54 13.79 32.55
C LYS A 142 8.87 13.01 31.41
N ILE A 143 7.73 13.46 30.89
CA ILE A 143 7.18 12.89 29.67
C ILE A 143 8.18 13.21 28.54
N LYS A 144 8.92 12.20 28.11
CA LYS A 144 9.38 12.09 26.72
C LYS A 144 8.39 11.16 26.03
N GLY A 145 7.88 11.55 24.87
CA GLY A 145 7.41 10.54 23.92
C GLY A 145 8.62 9.73 23.47
N SER A 146 8.60 8.42 23.67
CA SER A 146 9.52 7.48 23.05
C SER A 146 8.77 6.80 21.92
N ASP A 147 9.18 7.08 20.69
CA ASP A 147 8.62 6.49 19.47
C ASP A 147 9.09 5.03 19.35
N HIS A 148 8.42 4.14 20.07
CA HIS A 148 8.71 2.71 20.19
C HIS A 148 7.43 1.87 19.96
N GLY A 149 6.48 2.39 19.17
CA GLY A 149 5.17 1.76 18.93
C GLY A 149 5.11 0.82 17.72
N ARG A 150 6.23 0.59 17.01
CA ARG A 150 6.29 -0.26 15.82
C ARG A 150 6.65 -1.72 16.12
N ASP A 151 7.49 -1.94 17.12
CA ASP A 151 8.26 -3.18 17.30
C ASP A 151 7.44 -4.42 17.71
N GLU A 152 6.12 -4.28 17.96
CA GLU A 152 5.22 -5.35 18.41
C GLU A 152 4.04 -5.65 17.44
N LEU A 153 3.96 -4.99 16.27
CA LEU A 153 2.83 -5.14 15.33
C LEU A 153 3.19 -5.73 13.96
N GLU A 154 4.47 -5.99 13.70
CA GLU A 154 4.91 -6.83 12.57
C GLU A 154 4.59 -8.31 12.89
N ASN A 155 3.31 -8.68 12.71
CA ASN A 155 2.82 -10.06 12.83
C ASN A 155 3.43 -10.93 11.74
N ASP A 156 4.63 -11.46 12.00
CA ASP A 156 5.30 -12.43 11.12
C ASP A 156 4.69 -13.83 11.26
N ASN A 157 3.39 -13.91 10.94
CA ASN A 157 2.63 -15.16 10.81
C ASN A 157 3.00 -15.91 9.52
N GLY A 158 4.27 -15.83 9.10
CA GLY A 158 4.84 -16.78 8.16
C GLY A 158 5.05 -18.13 8.85
N GLU A 159 5.27 -19.17 8.05
CA GLU A 159 5.88 -20.38 8.56
C GLU A 159 7.36 -20.04 8.84
N GLU A 160 7.70 -19.80 10.12
CA GLU A 160 9.06 -19.44 10.56
C GLU A 160 9.99 -20.61 10.19
N LEU A 161 10.75 -20.43 9.10
CA LEU A 161 11.70 -21.42 8.61
C LEU A 161 12.76 -21.68 9.68
N ASP A 162 13.29 -22.90 9.72
CA ASP A 162 14.49 -23.17 10.50
C ASP A 162 15.61 -22.21 10.06
N ALA A 163 16.29 -21.59 11.01
CA ALA A 163 17.27 -20.55 10.74
C ALA A 163 18.47 -21.06 9.91
N GLU A 164 18.81 -22.35 10.00
CA GLU A 164 19.84 -22.95 9.15
C GLU A 164 19.34 -23.08 7.69
N ILE A 165 18.05 -23.39 7.51
CA ILE A 165 17.40 -23.43 6.19
C ILE A 165 17.24 -22.02 5.60
N GLU A 166 16.78 -21.04 6.38
CA GLU A 166 16.66 -19.65 5.92
C GLU A 166 18.04 -19.10 5.50
N ALA A 167 19.08 -19.35 6.29
CA ALA A 167 20.45 -18.94 5.96
C ALA A 167 20.99 -19.65 4.70
N LEU A 168 20.74 -20.96 4.56
CA LEU A 168 21.13 -21.74 3.38
C LEU A 168 20.44 -21.21 2.10
N LEU A 169 19.13 -21.00 2.14
CA LEU A 169 18.36 -20.48 1.00
C LEU A 169 18.75 -19.02 0.67
N SER A 170 19.10 -18.22 1.68
CA SER A 170 19.58 -16.84 1.49
C SER A 170 20.99 -16.74 0.87
N SER A 171 21.73 -17.87 0.76
CA SER A 171 23.01 -17.95 0.03
C SER A 171 22.86 -18.11 -1.49
N LEU A 172 21.62 -18.32 -1.96
CA LEU A 172 21.27 -18.26 -3.37
C LEU A 172 21.32 -16.80 -3.86
N THR A 173 21.70 -16.60 -5.12
CA THR A 173 21.54 -15.30 -5.79
C THR A 173 20.05 -15.00 -6.02
N PRO A 174 19.65 -13.72 -6.18
CA PRO A 174 18.30 -13.37 -6.62
C PRO A 174 17.88 -14.09 -7.91
N ALA A 175 18.82 -14.36 -8.83
CA ALA A 175 18.54 -15.14 -10.03
C ALA A 175 18.12 -16.59 -9.71
N GLU A 176 18.86 -17.27 -8.83
CA GLU A 176 18.55 -18.64 -8.35
C GLU A 176 17.26 -18.73 -7.51
N ILE A 177 16.76 -17.60 -6.99
CA ILE A 177 15.53 -17.53 -6.17
C ILE A 177 14.28 -17.25 -7.04
N LEU A 178 14.44 -16.42 -8.07
CA LEU A 178 13.37 -15.92 -8.94
C LEU A 178 13.13 -16.77 -10.19
N PHE A 179 14.20 -17.29 -10.80
CA PHE A 179 14.14 -17.93 -12.12
C PHE A 179 14.44 -19.42 -12.02
N ASP A 180 13.69 -20.24 -12.77
CA ASP A 180 14.02 -21.65 -12.91
C ASP A 180 15.22 -21.84 -13.86
N SER A 181 15.99 -22.89 -13.63
CA SER A 181 17.14 -23.41 -14.40
C SER A 181 16.96 -23.55 -15.93
N SER A 182 15.77 -23.33 -16.47
CA SER A 182 15.51 -23.15 -17.90
C SER A 182 15.90 -21.77 -18.43
N HIS A 183 15.91 -20.73 -17.59
CA HIS A 183 16.17 -19.33 -18.00
C HIS A 183 17.64 -19.08 -18.39
N GLU A 184 18.58 -19.76 -17.72
CA GLU A 184 20.03 -19.59 -17.91
C GLU A 184 20.47 -19.90 -19.37
N LYS A 185 19.71 -20.73 -20.11
CA LYS A 185 20.10 -21.27 -21.42
C LYS A 185 19.82 -20.38 -22.63
N GLN A 186 19.27 -19.17 -22.45
CA GLN A 186 18.93 -18.29 -23.59
C GLN A 186 19.88 -17.09 -23.79
N ASP A 187 20.53 -16.59 -22.74
CA ASP A 187 21.23 -15.30 -22.77
C ASP A 187 22.78 -15.39 -22.83
N ASN A 188 23.39 -16.59 -22.71
CA ASN A 188 24.85 -16.74 -22.65
C ASN A 188 25.45 -17.63 -23.78
N PRO A 189 26.09 -17.06 -24.82
CA PRO A 189 26.67 -17.84 -25.92
C PRO A 189 27.98 -18.58 -25.60
N ASP A 190 28.74 -18.13 -24.60
CA ASP A 190 30.13 -18.57 -24.37
C ASP A 190 30.29 -19.67 -23.31
N GLU A 191 29.25 -20.03 -22.56
CA GLU A 191 29.30 -21.13 -21.57
C GLU A 191 29.20 -22.52 -22.21
N SER A 192 30.24 -22.85 -22.99
CA SER A 192 30.44 -24.14 -23.63
C SER A 192 31.69 -24.89 -23.17
N ASN A 193 32.25 -24.55 -21.99
CA ASN A 193 33.21 -25.40 -21.25
C ASN A 193 33.38 -24.98 -19.78
N LEU A 194 32.43 -25.36 -18.92
CA LEU A 194 32.68 -25.56 -17.48
C LEU A 194 32.18 -26.94 -17.11
N SER A 195 33.12 -27.86 -16.84
CA SER A 195 32.79 -29.19 -16.32
C SER A 195 32.41 -29.08 -14.85
N GLU A 196 31.13 -29.32 -14.53
CA GLU A 196 30.69 -29.47 -13.14
C GLU A 196 31.45 -30.62 -12.47
N VAL A 197 32.39 -30.27 -11.57
CA VAL A 197 32.91 -31.20 -10.57
C VAL A 197 32.00 -31.05 -9.36
N PRO A 198 31.21 -32.06 -8.96
CA PRO A 198 30.34 -31.94 -7.80
C PRO A 198 31.18 -31.63 -6.56
N PRO A 199 30.83 -30.61 -5.75
CA PRO A 199 31.41 -30.47 -4.42
C PRO A 199 31.09 -31.73 -3.62
N GLN A 200 32.02 -32.19 -2.79
CA GLN A 200 31.78 -33.36 -1.94
C GLN A 200 30.67 -33.01 -0.93
N ALA A 201 29.48 -33.55 -1.16
CA ALA A 201 28.31 -33.27 -0.34
C ALA A 201 28.52 -33.76 1.09
N SER A 202 28.22 -32.88 2.06
CA SER A 202 27.96 -33.32 3.43
C SER A 202 26.61 -34.05 3.44
N GLU A 203 26.60 -35.31 3.85
CA GLU A 203 25.55 -36.29 3.51
C GLU A 203 24.14 -36.02 4.09
N ASN A 204 23.90 -34.88 4.74
CA ASN A 204 22.67 -34.57 5.49
C ASN A 204 21.93 -33.27 5.09
N MET A 205 22.47 -32.40 4.23
CA MET A 205 21.77 -31.15 3.85
C MET A 205 21.08 -31.26 2.47
N PRO A 206 19.82 -30.82 2.32
CA PRO A 206 19.12 -30.81 1.04
C PRO A 206 19.68 -29.73 0.09
N ASP A 207 19.56 -29.98 -1.22
CA ASP A 207 19.95 -29.02 -2.26
C ASP A 207 19.07 -27.74 -2.18
N PRO A 208 19.66 -26.54 -1.96
CA PRO A 208 18.90 -25.30 -1.89
C PRO A 208 18.17 -24.97 -3.21
N ARG A 209 18.68 -25.41 -4.37
CA ARG A 209 18.02 -25.20 -5.68
C ARG A 209 16.79 -26.10 -5.88
N GLN A 210 16.67 -27.17 -5.10
CA GLN A 210 15.44 -27.97 -5.01
C GLN A 210 14.51 -27.36 -3.95
N LEU A 211 15.01 -27.12 -2.74
CA LEU A 211 14.21 -26.62 -1.63
C LEU A 211 13.58 -25.23 -1.90
N ILE A 212 14.26 -24.36 -2.66
CA ILE A 212 13.69 -23.06 -3.09
C ILE A 212 12.50 -23.20 -4.05
N ARG A 213 12.23 -24.38 -4.64
CA ARG A 213 11.04 -24.61 -5.47
C ARG A 213 9.79 -24.90 -4.63
N ASP A 214 9.97 -25.54 -3.47
CA ASP A 214 8.87 -26.03 -2.63
C ASP A 214 8.36 -24.98 -1.61
N VAL A 215 9.09 -23.89 -1.38
CA VAL A 215 8.63 -22.78 -0.52
C VAL A 215 7.57 -21.90 -1.20
N THR A 216 6.64 -21.40 -0.38
CA THR A 216 5.59 -20.45 -0.82
C THR A 216 6.19 -19.21 -1.49
N SER A 217 5.44 -18.57 -2.39
CA SER A 217 5.86 -17.31 -3.01
C SER A 217 5.98 -16.14 -2.01
N LYS A 218 5.31 -16.18 -0.84
CA LYS A 218 5.62 -15.24 0.28
C LYS A 218 7.00 -15.55 0.90
N THR A 219 7.27 -16.80 1.25
CA THR A 219 8.57 -17.21 1.82
C THR A 219 9.73 -16.94 0.84
N ARG A 220 9.50 -17.15 -0.46
CA ARG A 220 10.43 -16.79 -1.55
C ARG A 220 10.75 -15.30 -1.57
N ALA A 221 9.76 -14.43 -1.37
CA ALA A 221 9.96 -12.98 -1.31
C ALA A 221 10.78 -12.54 -0.08
N ARG A 222 10.58 -13.20 1.07
CA ARG A 222 11.40 -13.02 2.27
C ARG A 222 12.86 -13.47 2.06
N ILE A 223 13.06 -14.65 1.47
CA ILE A 223 14.39 -15.16 1.11
C ILE A 223 15.08 -14.27 0.07
N LEU A 224 14.34 -13.69 -0.87
CA LEU A 224 14.85 -12.71 -1.83
C LEU A 224 15.38 -11.45 -1.12
N LEU A 225 14.61 -10.88 -0.19
CA LEU A 225 15.08 -9.74 0.62
C LEU A 225 16.32 -10.10 1.44
N ASN A 226 16.31 -11.26 2.12
CA ASN A 226 17.48 -11.77 2.83
C ASN A 226 18.71 -11.87 1.91
N SER A 227 18.55 -12.41 0.70
CA SER A 227 19.63 -12.48 -0.29
C SER A 227 20.15 -11.09 -0.66
N LEU A 228 19.27 -10.10 -0.94
CA LEU A 228 19.70 -8.74 -1.25
C LEU A 228 20.56 -8.12 -0.13
N ILE A 229 20.18 -8.31 1.14
CA ILE A 229 20.91 -7.79 2.32
C ILE A 229 22.05 -8.69 2.82
N GLN A 230 22.16 -9.95 2.35
CA GLN A 230 23.07 -10.97 2.89
C GLN A 230 24.53 -10.52 3.06
N PRO A 231 25.14 -9.73 2.14
CA PRO A 231 26.52 -9.25 2.30
C PRO A 231 26.73 -8.23 3.43
N ALA A 232 25.69 -7.86 4.19
CA ALA A 232 25.80 -7.12 5.45
C ALA A 232 25.73 -8.01 6.71
N GLY A 233 25.49 -9.32 6.57
CA GLY A 233 25.44 -10.26 7.70
C GLY A 233 24.22 -10.12 8.61
N ILE A 234 23.09 -9.59 8.10
CA ILE A 234 21.84 -9.41 8.85
C ILE A 234 20.67 -10.15 8.21
N THR A 235 19.62 -10.43 8.99
CA THR A 235 18.34 -10.99 8.52
C THR A 235 17.32 -9.88 8.22
N ALA A 236 16.26 -10.19 7.47
CA ALA A 236 15.17 -9.25 7.18
C ALA A 236 14.52 -8.71 8.46
N ARG A 237 14.42 -9.53 9.52
CA ARG A 237 13.90 -9.12 10.83
C ARG A 237 14.75 -8.01 11.47
N GLU A 238 16.09 -8.11 11.38
CA GLU A 238 16.99 -7.05 11.85
C GLU A 238 17.01 -5.85 10.89
N PHE A 239 16.80 -6.06 9.59
CA PHE A 239 16.63 -4.98 8.62
C PHE A 239 15.41 -4.10 8.95
N TYR A 240 14.21 -4.67 9.13
CA TYR A 240 13.02 -3.89 9.50
C TYR A 240 13.15 -3.21 10.86
N LYS A 241 13.70 -3.93 11.84
CA LYS A 241 13.93 -3.42 13.19
C LYS A 241 14.93 -2.26 13.25
N THR A 242 16.03 -2.33 12.52
CA THR A 242 17.18 -1.44 12.74
C THR A 242 17.47 -0.48 11.57
N TYR A 243 17.01 -0.76 10.35
CA TYR A 243 17.35 0.02 9.14
C TYR A 243 16.13 0.63 8.44
N TRP A 244 15.05 -0.12 8.24
CA TRP A 244 13.85 0.32 7.52
C TRP A 244 13.24 1.60 8.10
N GLU A 245 13.03 2.60 7.25
CA GLU A 245 12.63 3.98 7.60
C GLU A 245 13.52 4.70 8.65
N LYS A 246 14.72 4.17 8.94
CA LYS A 246 15.57 4.61 10.08
C LYS A 246 16.95 5.10 9.65
N LYS A 247 17.71 4.29 8.89
CA LYS A 247 19.09 4.59 8.46
C LYS A 247 19.50 3.74 7.24
N PRO A 248 20.43 4.21 6.40
CA PRO A 248 20.91 3.45 5.26
C PRO A 248 21.69 2.19 5.68
N LEU A 249 21.71 1.20 4.79
CA LEU A 249 22.44 -0.06 4.91
C LEU A 249 23.34 -0.25 3.71
N LEU A 250 24.59 -0.64 3.95
CA LEU A 250 25.55 -1.01 2.91
C LEU A 250 25.86 -2.51 3.03
N ALA A 251 25.51 -3.28 2.00
CA ALA A 251 25.83 -4.70 1.88
C ALA A 251 26.87 -4.89 0.77
N THR A 252 28.11 -5.21 1.15
CA THR A 252 29.25 -5.34 0.23
C THR A 252 30.08 -6.57 0.55
N ALA A 253 30.73 -7.16 -0.45
CA ALA A 253 31.57 -8.34 -0.21
C ALA A 253 32.73 -8.05 0.75
N HIS A 254 32.71 -8.67 1.94
CA HIS A 254 33.75 -8.53 2.96
C HIS A 254 35.13 -9.08 2.52
N CYS A 255 35.17 -9.98 1.55
CA CYS A 255 36.33 -10.80 1.20
C CYS A 255 37.43 -10.09 0.36
N LYS A 256 37.50 -8.75 0.35
CA LYS A 256 38.38 -7.97 -0.57
C LYS A 256 39.89 -8.24 -0.41
N ASN A 257 40.32 -8.93 0.66
CA ASN A 257 41.75 -9.20 0.99
C ASN A 257 42.09 -10.71 1.16
N GLY A 258 41.28 -11.64 0.62
CA GLY A 258 41.52 -13.09 0.77
C GLY A 258 42.22 -13.74 -0.43
N ASP A 259 43.46 -14.22 -0.25
CA ASP A 259 44.25 -14.88 -1.32
C ASP A 259 43.82 -16.32 -1.65
N GLY A 260 42.85 -16.88 -0.92
CA GLY A 260 42.34 -18.23 -1.11
C GLY A 260 41.63 -18.45 -2.45
N LYS A 261 41.60 -19.70 -2.95
CA LYS A 261 40.85 -20.06 -4.15
C LYS A 261 39.35 -19.80 -3.94
N ASP A 262 38.83 -20.29 -2.82
CA ASP A 262 37.42 -20.20 -2.42
C ASP A 262 36.98 -18.74 -2.25
N SER A 263 37.88 -17.88 -1.76
CA SER A 263 37.65 -16.42 -1.67
C SER A 263 37.40 -15.78 -3.04
N LYS A 264 38.07 -16.25 -4.10
CA LYS A 264 37.86 -15.75 -5.47
C LYS A 264 36.56 -16.25 -6.07
N GLU A 265 36.15 -17.47 -5.76
CA GLU A 265 34.88 -18.06 -6.19
C GLU A 265 33.68 -17.35 -5.54
N ILE A 266 33.76 -17.07 -4.23
CA ILE A 266 32.77 -16.27 -3.49
C ILE A 266 32.67 -14.84 -4.05
N LEU A 267 33.81 -14.19 -4.33
CA LEU A 267 33.84 -12.86 -4.95
C LEU A 267 33.25 -12.85 -6.37
N LEU A 268 33.43 -13.93 -7.13
CA LEU A 268 32.85 -14.08 -8.46
C LEU A 268 31.33 -14.28 -8.40
N LYS A 269 30.84 -15.19 -7.54
CA LYS A 269 29.39 -15.39 -7.31
C LYS A 269 28.72 -14.09 -6.83
N HIS A 270 29.37 -13.34 -5.93
CA HIS A 270 28.89 -12.00 -5.52
C HIS A 270 28.79 -11.06 -6.72
N ARG A 271 29.88 -10.89 -7.49
CA ARG A 271 29.91 -9.97 -8.65
C ARG A 271 28.90 -10.32 -9.75
N GLN A 272 28.55 -11.59 -9.90
CA GLN A 272 27.57 -12.05 -10.88
C GLN A 272 26.12 -12.05 -10.37
N ARG A 273 25.86 -11.85 -9.07
CA ARG A 273 24.55 -12.14 -8.44
C ARG A 273 23.34 -11.37 -8.98
N PHE A 274 23.56 -10.23 -9.63
CA PHE A 274 22.53 -9.38 -10.24
C PHE A 274 22.59 -9.33 -11.77
N SER A 275 23.50 -10.09 -12.41
CA SER A 275 23.87 -9.93 -13.84
C SER A 275 22.74 -10.22 -14.82
N SER A 276 21.79 -11.09 -14.47
CA SER A 276 20.65 -11.44 -15.32
C SER A 276 19.65 -10.29 -15.49
N LEU A 277 19.46 -9.48 -14.44
CA LEU A 277 18.37 -8.51 -14.31
C LEU A 277 18.35 -7.47 -15.44
N LEU A 278 19.48 -6.81 -15.68
CA LEU A 278 19.61 -5.79 -16.72
C LEU A 278 21.09 -5.54 -17.05
N THR A 279 21.41 -5.54 -18.34
CA THR A 279 22.77 -5.25 -18.82
C THR A 279 22.77 -4.06 -19.78
N LYS A 280 23.92 -3.40 -19.96
CA LYS A 280 24.11 -2.37 -20.99
C LYS A 280 23.82 -2.90 -22.40
N SER A 281 24.00 -4.21 -22.62
CA SER A 281 23.62 -4.89 -23.86
C SER A 281 22.09 -4.96 -24.03
N LYS A 282 21.35 -5.42 -22.99
CA LYS A 282 19.88 -5.40 -22.96
C LYS A 282 19.36 -3.96 -23.20
N ILE A 283 19.91 -2.96 -22.50
CA ILE A 283 19.57 -1.53 -22.66
C ILE A 283 19.80 -1.05 -24.11
N LYS A 284 20.95 -1.36 -24.72
CA LYS A 284 21.26 -0.98 -26.10
C LYS A 284 20.34 -1.64 -27.13
N LYS A 285 19.94 -2.90 -26.89
CA LYS A 285 18.93 -3.59 -27.69
C LYS A 285 17.57 -2.86 -27.57
N THR A 286 17.08 -2.64 -26.35
CA THR A 286 15.79 -1.97 -26.10
C THR A 286 15.72 -0.57 -26.73
N ILE A 287 16.75 0.27 -26.57
CA ILE A 287 16.78 1.60 -27.21
C ILE A 287 16.75 1.49 -28.75
N ALA A 288 17.37 0.46 -29.34
CA ALA A 288 17.39 0.29 -30.79
C ALA A 288 16.15 -0.40 -31.39
N THR A 289 15.35 -1.12 -30.59
CA THR A 289 14.18 -1.88 -31.07
C THR A 289 12.83 -1.35 -30.58
N SER A 290 12.82 -0.67 -29.44
CA SER A 290 11.61 -0.10 -28.83
C SER A 290 11.64 1.42 -29.00
N ALA A 291 10.54 2.01 -29.47
CA ALA A 291 10.41 3.45 -29.70
C ALA A 291 10.21 4.23 -28.38
N LEU A 292 11.21 4.17 -27.49
CA LEU A 292 11.23 4.83 -26.19
C LEU A 292 11.15 6.36 -26.35
N ARG A 293 10.47 7.04 -25.44
CA ARG A 293 10.23 8.49 -25.49
C ARG A 293 10.90 9.25 -24.35
N TYR A 294 11.45 10.43 -24.66
CA TYR A 294 12.08 11.34 -23.70
C TYR A 294 11.07 11.81 -22.64
N GLY A 295 11.46 11.83 -21.37
CA GLY A 295 10.61 12.25 -20.25
C GLY A 295 9.54 11.23 -19.83
N GLN A 296 9.27 10.21 -20.64
CA GLN A 296 8.27 9.16 -20.39
C GLN A 296 8.94 7.82 -20.05
N ASP A 297 9.84 7.35 -20.92
CA ASP A 297 10.51 6.04 -20.79
C ASP A 297 11.99 6.19 -20.41
N LEU A 298 12.64 7.28 -20.81
CA LEU A 298 14.02 7.60 -20.43
C LEU A 298 14.28 9.10 -20.25
N ASN A 299 15.35 9.43 -19.51
CA ASN A 299 15.97 10.76 -19.48
C ASN A 299 17.47 10.67 -19.84
N VAL A 300 18.01 11.73 -20.43
CA VAL A 300 19.45 11.95 -20.64
C VAL A 300 19.88 13.17 -19.83
N THR A 301 20.79 12.98 -18.87
CA THR A 301 21.06 13.95 -17.79
C THR A 301 22.55 14.13 -17.52
N ARG A 302 22.94 15.30 -17.01
CA ARG A 302 24.32 15.58 -16.61
C ARG A 302 24.37 16.59 -15.46
N TYR A 303 25.18 16.34 -14.46
CA TYR A 303 25.56 17.34 -13.45
C TYR A 303 26.87 17.97 -13.87
N THR A 304 26.86 19.26 -14.20
CA THR A 304 28.03 19.96 -14.74
C THR A 304 28.13 21.40 -14.25
N THR A 305 29.37 21.87 -14.12
CA THR A 305 29.70 23.28 -13.90
C THR A 305 29.17 24.11 -15.06
N GLN A 306 28.45 25.19 -14.74
CA GLN A 306 27.91 26.17 -15.68
C GLN A 306 28.92 27.32 -15.87
N SER A 307 28.63 28.24 -16.79
CA SER A 307 29.48 29.42 -17.06
C SER A 307 29.58 30.41 -15.90
N ASP A 308 28.69 30.33 -14.89
CA ASP A 308 28.76 31.10 -13.65
C ASP A 308 29.58 30.42 -12.53
N GLY A 309 30.20 29.26 -12.83
CA GLY A 309 30.97 28.47 -11.88
C GLY A 309 30.14 27.56 -10.96
N THR A 310 28.80 27.64 -10.98
CA THR A 310 27.93 26.75 -10.18
C THR A 310 27.73 25.41 -10.88
N LYS A 311 27.73 24.29 -10.15
CA LYS A 311 27.29 23.00 -10.71
C LYS A 311 25.78 22.87 -10.66
N ARG A 312 25.17 22.42 -11.76
CA ARG A 312 23.73 22.19 -11.90
C ARG A 312 23.45 20.93 -12.71
N ARG A 313 22.31 20.30 -12.44
CA ARG A 313 21.75 19.26 -13.31
C ARG A 313 21.18 19.92 -14.57
N ILE A 314 21.56 19.39 -15.73
CA ILE A 314 20.93 19.64 -17.02
C ILE A 314 20.28 18.35 -17.51
N THR A 315 19.13 18.50 -18.16
CA THR A 315 18.41 17.43 -18.86
C THR A 315 18.47 17.78 -20.35
N LEU A 316 18.83 16.81 -21.20
CA LEU A 316 18.95 17.01 -22.65
C LEU A 316 17.79 16.41 -23.45
N ASP A 317 16.82 15.82 -22.76
CA ASP A 317 15.51 15.41 -23.26
C ASP A 317 14.89 16.50 -24.16
N LEU A 318 14.45 16.11 -25.36
CA LEU A 318 13.63 16.99 -26.20
C LEU A 318 12.29 17.26 -25.48
N PRO A 319 11.82 18.52 -25.45
CA PRO A 319 10.60 18.87 -24.73
C PRO A 319 9.36 18.24 -25.40
N PRO A 320 8.35 17.83 -24.61
CA PRO A 320 7.12 17.30 -25.18
C PRO A 320 6.31 18.39 -25.88
N THR A 321 5.56 17.98 -26.91
CA THR A 321 4.62 18.86 -27.62
C THR A 321 3.24 18.76 -26.97
N SER A 322 2.83 19.82 -26.28
CA SER A 322 1.50 19.92 -25.66
C SER A 322 0.52 20.70 -26.54
N THR A 323 -0.65 20.10 -26.73
CA THR A 323 -1.89 20.75 -27.20
C THR A 323 -2.79 21.03 -25.99
N ALA A 324 -4.03 21.52 -26.21
CA ALA A 324 -4.97 21.78 -25.12
C ALA A 324 -5.35 20.50 -24.34
N ASP A 325 -5.48 19.36 -25.03
CA ASP A 325 -6.05 18.12 -24.49
C ASP A 325 -5.04 16.96 -24.41
N GLN A 326 -3.90 17.04 -25.09
CA GLN A 326 -2.90 15.96 -25.16
C GLN A 326 -1.45 16.49 -25.10
N THR A 327 -0.56 15.74 -24.46
CA THR A 327 0.89 15.98 -24.45
C THR A 327 1.61 14.78 -25.03
N GLU A 328 2.31 14.98 -26.15
CA GLU A 328 3.11 13.93 -26.79
C GLU A 328 4.60 14.08 -26.44
N HIS A 329 5.22 12.98 -25.99
CA HIS A 329 6.65 12.90 -25.71
C HIS A 329 7.43 12.46 -26.97
N PRO A 330 8.50 13.17 -27.39
CA PRO A 330 9.26 12.81 -28.57
C PRO A 330 10.02 11.49 -28.38
N ILE A 331 10.12 10.70 -29.46
CA ILE A 331 10.89 9.46 -29.49
C ILE A 331 12.39 9.79 -29.34
N ALA A 332 13.11 8.97 -28.57
CA ALA A 332 14.52 9.13 -28.26
C ALA A 332 15.39 8.40 -29.30
N GLU A 333 15.79 9.12 -30.35
CA GLU A 333 16.61 8.58 -31.43
C GLU A 333 17.90 7.91 -30.90
N PRO A 334 18.17 6.63 -31.24
CA PRO A 334 19.29 5.89 -30.65
C PRO A 334 20.65 6.56 -30.85
N ALA A 335 20.86 7.20 -32.00
CA ALA A 335 22.10 7.91 -32.30
C ALA A 335 22.34 9.09 -31.33
N ASP A 336 21.29 9.86 -31.02
CA ASP A 336 21.38 11.00 -30.11
C ASP A 336 21.57 10.56 -28.65
N VAL A 337 20.87 9.50 -28.23
CA VAL A 337 21.00 8.93 -26.88
C VAL A 337 22.44 8.44 -26.64
N TRP A 338 23.02 7.70 -27.59
CA TRP A 338 24.40 7.20 -27.45
C TRP A 338 25.46 8.29 -27.64
N SER A 339 25.25 9.24 -28.57
CA SER A 339 26.13 10.40 -28.74
C SER A 339 26.22 11.26 -27.47
N ASN A 340 25.10 11.48 -26.78
CA ASN A 340 25.07 12.17 -25.49
C ASN A 340 25.74 11.36 -24.38
N PHE A 341 25.56 10.03 -24.36
CA PHE A 341 26.22 9.15 -23.40
C PHE A 341 27.75 9.18 -23.55
N ASP A 342 28.26 9.01 -24.76
CA ASP A 342 29.70 9.06 -25.06
C ASP A 342 30.28 10.47 -24.80
N SER A 343 29.47 11.52 -25.01
CA SER A 343 29.79 12.90 -24.63
C SER A 343 29.83 13.13 -23.10
N GLY A 344 29.43 12.16 -22.28
CA GLY A 344 29.54 12.18 -20.81
C GLY A 344 28.23 12.44 -20.05
N CYS A 345 27.07 12.15 -20.65
CA CYS A 345 25.76 12.23 -19.98
C CYS A 345 25.29 10.85 -19.47
N SER A 346 24.53 10.81 -18.38
CA SER A 346 23.89 9.58 -17.89
C SER A 346 22.53 9.35 -18.52
N ILE A 347 22.24 8.10 -18.89
CA ILE A 347 20.93 7.63 -19.30
C ILE A 347 20.21 7.08 -18.06
N ARG A 348 18.99 7.55 -17.80
CA ARG A 348 18.06 6.97 -16.81
C ARG A 348 16.91 6.31 -17.56
N LEU A 349 16.68 5.01 -17.38
CA LEU A 349 15.43 4.36 -17.78
C LEU A 349 14.42 4.47 -16.65
N LEU A 350 13.21 4.95 -16.97
CA LEU A 350 12.17 5.27 -15.99
C LEU A 350 11.36 4.04 -15.57
N CYS A 351 11.10 3.10 -16.47
CA CYS A 351 10.25 1.92 -16.20
C CYS A 351 10.82 0.62 -16.80
N PRO A 352 12.04 0.17 -16.42
CA PRO A 352 12.70 -0.98 -17.07
C PRO A 352 11.91 -2.31 -16.98
N HIS A 353 11.03 -2.48 -15.98
CA HIS A 353 10.10 -3.62 -15.85
C HIS A 353 9.11 -3.73 -17.03
N GLN A 354 8.84 -2.66 -17.77
CA GLN A 354 8.00 -2.70 -18.98
C GLN A 354 8.68 -3.39 -20.17
N GLN A 355 10.00 -3.57 -20.13
CA GLN A 355 10.82 -4.07 -21.24
C GLN A 355 11.76 -5.23 -20.82
N SER A 356 11.70 -5.67 -19.55
CA SER A 356 12.44 -6.82 -19.01
C SER A 356 11.54 -7.62 -18.07
N ASP A 357 11.35 -8.89 -18.40
CA ASP A 357 10.68 -9.88 -17.55
C ASP A 357 11.49 -10.17 -16.28
N ASP A 358 12.82 -10.13 -16.37
CA ASP A 358 13.73 -10.32 -15.24
C ASP A 358 13.49 -9.26 -14.15
N VAL A 359 13.42 -7.98 -14.54
CA VAL A 359 13.11 -6.87 -13.63
C VAL A 359 11.65 -6.94 -13.17
N HIS A 360 10.69 -7.24 -14.05
CA HIS A 360 9.29 -7.39 -13.67
C HIS A 360 9.10 -8.45 -12.57
N THR A 361 9.79 -9.59 -12.68
CA THR A 361 9.74 -10.69 -11.72
C THR A 361 10.34 -10.31 -10.37
N LEU A 362 11.47 -9.58 -10.37
CA LEU A 362 12.07 -9.01 -9.16
C LEU A 362 11.09 -8.08 -8.41
N LEU A 363 10.44 -7.14 -9.11
CA LEU A 363 9.53 -6.20 -8.46
C LEU A 363 8.26 -6.90 -7.96
N SER A 364 7.65 -7.76 -8.78
CA SER A 364 6.43 -8.50 -8.42
C SER A 364 6.63 -9.45 -7.22
N ALA A 365 7.84 -9.98 -7.03
CA ALA A 365 8.21 -10.70 -5.82
C ALA A 365 8.36 -9.76 -4.61
N LEU A 366 9.06 -8.63 -4.75
CA LEU A 366 9.26 -7.67 -3.66
C LEU A 366 7.96 -6.97 -3.21
N GLU A 367 6.93 -6.86 -4.06
CA GLU A 367 5.59 -6.41 -3.67
C GLU A 367 4.93 -7.35 -2.62
N LEU A 368 5.25 -8.65 -2.63
CA LEU A 368 4.74 -9.62 -1.64
C LEU A 368 5.43 -9.49 -0.28
N GLU A 369 6.67 -8.98 -0.27
CA GLU A 369 7.46 -8.76 0.94
C GLU A 369 7.15 -7.39 1.57
N PHE A 370 7.15 -6.32 0.78
CA PHE A 370 6.93 -4.95 1.29
C PHE A 370 5.45 -4.58 1.45
N GLY A 371 4.51 -5.32 0.85
CA GLY A 371 3.06 -5.06 0.99
C GLY A 371 2.60 -3.71 0.41
N CYS A 372 3.39 -3.12 -0.49
CA CYS A 372 3.12 -1.86 -1.18
C CYS A 372 3.56 -1.94 -2.64
N MET A 373 3.25 -0.92 -3.45
CA MET A 373 3.78 -0.80 -4.80
C MET A 373 5.32 -0.82 -4.79
N VAL A 374 5.92 -1.55 -5.73
CA VAL A 374 7.37 -1.56 -5.95
C VAL A 374 7.69 -1.14 -7.39
N GLY A 375 8.36 -0.01 -7.54
CA GLY A 375 8.87 0.52 -8.81
C GLY A 375 10.37 0.28 -9.00
N SER A 376 10.91 0.72 -10.14
CA SER A 376 12.35 0.82 -10.33
C SER A 376 12.76 1.83 -11.40
N ASN A 377 13.99 2.33 -11.33
CA ASN A 377 14.68 3.02 -12.42
C ASN A 377 16.07 2.39 -12.64
N ALA A 378 16.59 2.41 -13.85
CA ALA A 378 17.98 2.01 -14.13
C ALA A 378 18.83 3.20 -14.57
N TYR A 379 20.07 3.28 -14.10
CA TYR A 379 20.96 4.42 -14.33
C TYR A 379 22.30 3.99 -14.92
N LEU A 380 22.53 4.32 -16.19
CA LEU A 380 23.76 4.06 -16.93
C LEU A 380 24.60 5.35 -17.03
N THR A 381 25.78 5.37 -16.43
CA THR A 381 26.66 6.56 -16.30
C THR A 381 28.04 6.30 -16.94
N PRO A 382 28.55 7.19 -17.82
CA PRO A 382 29.71 6.92 -18.68
C PRO A 382 31.09 7.00 -18.00
N PRO A 383 32.12 6.35 -18.60
CA PRO A 383 33.48 6.20 -18.05
C PRO A 383 34.33 7.48 -18.18
N SER A 384 33.96 8.57 -17.48
CA SER A 384 34.58 9.89 -17.71
C SER A 384 34.56 10.83 -16.49
N ASN A 385 34.72 10.29 -15.27
CA ASN A 385 34.54 11.03 -14.01
C ASN A 385 33.16 11.72 -13.95
N SER A 386 32.12 11.03 -14.42
CA SER A 386 30.84 11.64 -14.78
C SER A 386 29.77 11.46 -13.70
N GLN A 387 28.90 12.46 -13.60
CA GLN A 387 27.79 12.51 -12.67
C GLN A 387 26.53 12.94 -13.45
N GLY A 388 25.43 12.19 -13.32
CA GLY A 388 24.16 12.51 -14.01
C GLY A 388 23.31 13.51 -13.23
N PHE A 389 23.28 13.38 -11.90
CA PHE A 389 22.31 14.02 -11.02
C PHE A 389 23.01 14.85 -9.94
N ALA A 390 22.37 15.95 -9.55
CA ALA A 390 22.79 16.73 -8.37
C ALA A 390 22.56 15.91 -7.09
N PRO A 391 23.07 16.35 -5.93
CA PRO A 391 22.63 15.80 -4.66
C PRO A 391 21.14 16.10 -4.41
N HIS A 392 20.37 15.08 -4.02
CA HIS A 392 18.93 15.15 -3.74
C HIS A 392 18.51 14.05 -2.78
N TYR A 393 17.32 14.15 -2.21
CA TYR A 393 16.62 13.01 -1.61
C TYR A 393 15.34 12.72 -2.40
N ASP A 394 14.86 11.47 -2.33
CA ASP A 394 13.59 11.05 -2.90
C ASP A 394 12.51 10.80 -1.85
N ASP A 395 11.27 10.60 -2.30
CA ASP A 395 10.06 10.25 -1.54
C ASP A 395 9.81 8.73 -1.42
N ILE A 396 10.82 7.91 -1.77
CA ILE A 396 10.74 6.44 -1.77
C ILE A 396 11.85 5.77 -0.96
N GLU A 397 11.55 4.58 -0.43
CA GLU A 397 12.56 3.69 0.16
C GLU A 397 13.36 3.05 -0.99
N ALA A 398 14.66 3.33 -1.07
CA ALA A 398 15.50 2.99 -2.21
C ALA A 398 16.43 1.81 -1.91
N PHE A 399 16.48 0.81 -2.81
CA PHE A 399 17.51 -0.23 -2.85
C PHE A 399 18.29 -0.12 -4.17
N VAL A 400 19.53 0.35 -4.08
CA VAL A 400 20.46 0.44 -5.22
C VAL A 400 21.17 -0.89 -5.38
N LEU A 401 20.95 -1.57 -6.51
CA LEU A 401 21.64 -2.80 -6.91
C LEU A 401 22.69 -2.46 -7.98
N GLN A 402 23.98 -2.54 -7.66
CA GLN A 402 25.06 -2.24 -8.61
C GLN A 402 25.24 -3.44 -9.58
N LEU A 403 25.01 -3.21 -10.87
CA LEU A 403 24.94 -4.28 -11.89
C LEU A 403 26.21 -4.40 -12.73
N GLU A 404 26.75 -3.29 -13.22
CA GLU A 404 27.97 -3.27 -14.04
C GLU A 404 28.90 -2.13 -13.60
N GLY A 405 30.21 -2.42 -13.60
CA GLY A 405 31.27 -1.48 -13.26
C GLY A 405 31.12 -0.81 -11.89
N SER A 406 31.74 0.36 -11.71
CA SER A 406 31.95 0.98 -10.39
C SER A 406 31.30 2.36 -10.25
N LYS A 407 30.70 2.66 -9.09
CA LYS A 407 30.16 4.01 -8.78
C LYS A 407 30.48 4.42 -7.34
N ARG A 408 30.97 5.65 -7.17
CA ARG A 408 31.20 6.24 -5.84
C ARG A 408 29.93 6.97 -5.39
N TRP A 409 29.37 6.53 -4.27
CA TRP A 409 28.16 7.06 -3.66
C TRP A 409 28.49 7.84 -2.40
N ARG A 410 27.86 9.02 -2.23
CA ARG A 410 27.86 9.77 -0.97
C ARG A 410 26.43 9.92 -0.46
N VAL A 411 26.20 9.54 0.79
CA VAL A 411 24.88 9.56 1.45
C VAL A 411 24.97 10.34 2.76
N TYR A 412 24.02 11.26 2.96
CA TYR A 412 23.98 12.23 4.05
C TYR A 412 22.62 12.12 4.78
N PRO A 413 22.56 12.41 6.09
CA PRO A 413 21.30 12.41 6.82
C PRO A 413 20.37 13.55 6.36
N PRO A 414 19.05 13.45 6.59
CA PRO A 414 18.13 14.57 6.41
C PRO A 414 18.56 15.81 7.23
N MET A 415 18.43 17.02 6.68
CA MET A 415 18.87 18.24 7.38
C MET A 415 17.91 18.67 8.50
N SER A 416 16.68 18.17 8.50
CA SER A 416 15.62 18.59 9.41
C SER A 416 14.57 17.50 9.63
N MET A 417 13.80 17.58 10.73
CA MET A 417 12.65 16.69 10.98
C MET A 417 11.57 16.74 9.88
N THR A 418 11.55 17.81 9.07
CA THR A 418 10.67 17.95 7.89
C THR A 418 11.22 17.29 6.63
N GLU A 419 12.50 16.95 6.60
CA GLU A 419 13.16 16.17 5.55
C GLU A 419 13.33 14.69 5.96
N THR A 420 12.96 14.32 7.19
CA THR A 420 12.92 12.92 7.65
C THR A 420 11.59 12.28 7.23
N LEU A 421 11.66 11.20 6.44
CA LEU A 421 10.49 10.49 5.87
C LEU A 421 9.49 11.39 5.10
N PRO A 422 9.95 12.21 4.14
CA PRO A 422 9.11 13.11 3.35
C PRO A 422 8.15 12.36 2.41
N ARG A 423 7.15 13.11 1.87
CA ARG A 423 6.18 12.64 0.86
C ARG A 423 6.44 13.19 -0.55
N GLU A 424 7.46 14.03 -0.71
CA GLU A 424 7.80 14.74 -1.94
C GLU A 424 9.33 14.78 -2.05
N SER A 425 9.92 14.44 -3.21
CA SER A 425 11.37 14.50 -3.43
C SER A 425 11.90 15.94 -3.30
N SER A 426 13.20 16.07 -3.01
CA SER A 426 13.84 17.38 -2.85
C SER A 426 14.01 18.16 -4.16
N ALA A 427 14.31 19.45 -4.03
CA ALA A 427 15.02 20.17 -5.09
C ALA A 427 16.48 19.68 -5.20
N ASP A 428 17.15 20.00 -6.30
CA ASP A 428 18.60 19.80 -6.43
C ASP A 428 19.35 20.67 -5.41
N TYR A 429 20.08 20.06 -4.46
CA TYR A 429 21.00 20.75 -3.56
C TYR A 429 22.27 21.18 -4.34
N THR A 430 22.92 22.25 -3.90
CA THR A 430 24.24 22.66 -4.41
C THR A 430 25.35 22.11 -3.52
N GLU A 431 26.60 22.15 -4.00
CA GLU A 431 27.78 21.80 -3.20
C GLU A 431 27.94 22.69 -1.95
N LYS A 432 27.33 23.88 -1.95
CA LYS A 432 27.29 24.78 -0.79
C LYS A 432 26.25 24.38 0.25
N ASP A 433 25.11 23.83 -0.17
CA ASP A 433 24.06 23.40 0.77
C ASP A 433 24.46 22.14 1.56
N LEU A 434 25.55 21.48 1.14
CA LEU A 434 26.22 20.37 1.85
C LEU A 434 27.55 20.80 2.50
N GLU A 435 27.88 22.09 2.54
CA GLU A 435 29.15 22.59 3.07
C GLU A 435 29.26 22.33 4.59
N GLY A 436 30.30 21.59 4.99
CA GLY A 436 30.51 21.20 6.39
C GLY A 436 29.67 20.01 6.88
N ILE A 437 28.99 19.30 5.97
CA ILE A 437 28.12 18.15 6.30
C ILE A 437 28.79 16.87 5.82
N GLU A 438 29.20 16.02 6.76
CA GLU A 438 29.93 14.78 6.47
C GLU A 438 28.98 13.68 5.97
N PRO A 439 29.32 12.95 4.90
CA PRO A 439 28.55 11.78 4.48
C PRO A 439 28.68 10.64 5.49
N VAL A 440 27.56 9.96 5.76
CA VAL A 440 27.50 8.74 6.59
C VAL A 440 27.97 7.51 5.82
N ILE A 441 27.92 7.56 4.49
CA ILE A 441 28.52 6.58 3.56
C ILE A 441 29.20 7.37 2.44
N ASP A 442 30.50 7.13 2.20
CA ASP A 442 31.25 7.64 1.04
C ASP A 442 32.09 6.51 0.43
N GLU A 443 31.43 5.64 -0.33
CA GLU A 443 31.95 4.32 -0.72
C GLU A 443 31.84 4.04 -2.22
N ILE A 444 32.67 3.14 -2.72
CA ILE A 444 32.61 2.66 -4.11
C ILE A 444 31.89 1.31 -4.15
N LEU A 445 30.71 1.29 -4.75
CA LEU A 445 29.99 0.06 -5.07
C LEU A 445 30.58 -0.59 -6.32
N GLU A 446 30.88 -1.88 -6.23
CA GLU A 446 31.24 -2.77 -7.33
C GLU A 446 30.05 -3.70 -7.66
N PRO A 447 30.05 -4.45 -8.79
CA PRO A 447 28.93 -5.33 -9.13
C PRO A 447 28.60 -6.31 -8.01
N GLY A 448 27.31 -6.50 -7.74
CA GLY A 448 26.80 -7.33 -6.65
C GLY A 448 26.65 -6.63 -5.30
N ASP A 449 27.25 -5.45 -5.11
CA ASP A 449 27.04 -4.63 -3.92
C ASP A 449 25.64 -3.98 -3.92
N MET A 450 25.04 -3.84 -2.73
CA MET A 450 23.73 -3.23 -2.52
C MET A 450 23.79 -2.10 -1.47
N LEU A 451 23.11 -0.99 -1.76
CA LEU A 451 22.94 0.15 -0.86
C LEU A 451 21.45 0.46 -0.69
N TYR A 452 20.93 0.27 0.52
CA TYR A 452 19.59 0.72 0.90
C TYR A 452 19.64 2.10 1.56
N MET A 453 18.66 2.96 1.24
CA MET A 453 18.50 4.30 1.79
C MET A 453 17.03 4.60 2.06
N PRO A 454 16.65 5.04 3.28
CA PRO A 454 15.30 5.54 3.53
C PRO A 454 15.01 6.86 2.80
N ARG A 455 13.73 7.15 2.53
CA ARG A 455 13.32 8.41 1.91
C ARG A 455 13.71 9.61 2.79
N GLY A 456 14.11 10.71 2.14
CA GLY A 456 14.71 11.87 2.82
C GLY A 456 16.22 11.83 3.04
N TRP A 457 16.89 10.68 2.86
CA TRP A 457 18.36 10.62 2.91
C TRP A 457 18.95 11.20 1.62
N ILE A 458 19.71 12.29 1.75
CA ILE A 458 20.30 13.01 0.63
C ILE A 458 21.46 12.20 0.08
N HIS A 459 21.49 12.00 -1.23
CA HIS A 459 22.49 11.17 -1.88
C HIS A 459 22.98 11.76 -3.21
N GLN A 460 24.17 11.36 -3.62
CA GLN A 460 24.77 11.68 -4.92
C GLN A 460 25.74 10.58 -5.35
N ALA A 461 25.86 10.33 -6.65
CA ALA A 461 26.75 9.29 -7.16
C ALA A 461 27.43 9.66 -8.48
N HIS A 462 28.73 9.38 -8.60
CA HIS A 462 29.51 9.58 -9.82
C HIS A 462 30.26 8.30 -10.20
N THR A 463 30.47 8.08 -11.51
CA THR A 463 31.38 7.05 -12.00
C THR A 463 32.79 7.62 -11.94
N PRO A 464 33.71 7.07 -11.11
CA PRO A 464 35.05 7.62 -10.93
C PRO A 464 35.92 7.42 -12.18
N LEU A 465 37.13 8.01 -12.18
CA LEU A 465 38.18 7.60 -13.12
C LEU A 465 38.62 6.17 -12.83
N GLY A 466 38.91 5.41 -13.88
CA GLY A 466 39.51 4.08 -13.77
C GLY A 466 40.89 4.12 -13.09
N LYS A 467 41.28 3.01 -12.45
CA LYS A 467 42.62 2.86 -11.86
C LYS A 467 43.69 3.02 -12.96
N LEU A 468 44.82 3.64 -12.65
CA LEU A 468 45.89 3.88 -13.63
C LEU A 468 46.37 2.55 -14.26
N GLY A 469 46.21 2.40 -15.57
CA GLY A 469 46.52 1.18 -16.31
C GLY A 469 45.35 0.19 -16.50
N ALA A 470 44.19 0.44 -15.90
CA ALA A 470 42.94 -0.26 -16.21
C ALA A 470 42.13 0.50 -17.27
N SER A 471 41.21 -0.18 -17.95
CA SER A 471 40.18 0.49 -18.76
C SER A 471 39.26 1.31 -17.87
N ALA A 472 38.73 2.42 -18.38
CA ALA A 472 37.71 3.18 -17.69
C ALA A 472 36.34 2.50 -17.91
N GLU A 473 35.67 2.14 -16.82
CA GLU A 473 34.38 1.44 -16.83
C GLU A 473 33.21 2.41 -16.64
N HIS A 474 32.08 2.14 -17.30
CA HIS A 474 30.81 2.81 -16.96
C HIS A 474 30.28 2.29 -15.62
N SER A 475 29.21 2.89 -15.11
CA SER A 475 28.37 2.24 -14.09
C SER A 475 26.97 1.98 -14.64
N LEU A 476 26.44 0.79 -14.37
CA LEU A 476 25.01 0.50 -14.40
C LEU A 476 24.54 0.09 -13.00
N HIS A 477 23.46 0.68 -12.52
CA HIS A 477 22.70 0.16 -11.37
C HIS A 477 21.20 0.20 -11.63
N LEU A 478 20.47 -0.66 -10.93
CA LEU A 478 19.01 -0.63 -10.81
C LEU A 478 18.66 -0.11 -9.41
N THR A 479 17.92 0.98 -9.32
CA THR A 479 17.30 1.40 -8.06
C THR A 479 15.90 0.84 -8.01
N VAL A 480 15.64 -0.08 -7.08
CA VAL A 480 14.28 -0.52 -6.71
C VAL A 480 13.73 0.46 -5.68
N SER A 481 12.44 0.81 -5.79
CA SER A 481 11.80 1.87 -5.00
C SER A 481 10.47 1.42 -4.41
N ALA A 482 10.26 1.60 -3.11
CA ALA A 482 9.05 1.21 -2.38
C ALA A 482 8.45 2.36 -1.56
N MET A 483 7.27 2.13 -0.96
CA MET A 483 6.59 3.01 0.01
C MET A 483 6.11 4.40 -0.47
N GLN A 484 6.06 4.67 -1.79
CA GLN A 484 5.63 5.99 -2.29
C GLN A 484 4.19 6.31 -1.87
N ASN A 485 3.99 7.39 -1.09
CA ASN A 485 2.69 7.78 -0.54
C ASN A 485 1.97 6.60 0.16
N TRP A 486 2.70 5.86 0.99
CA TRP A 486 2.23 4.67 1.72
C TRP A 486 2.48 4.79 3.23
N ALA A 487 2.04 5.90 3.84
CA ALA A 487 2.20 6.18 5.27
C ALA A 487 0.84 6.43 5.96
N TRP A 488 0.87 6.53 7.30
CA TRP A 488 -0.31 6.82 8.13
C TRP A 488 -1.11 8.06 7.69
N VAL A 489 -0.44 9.06 7.12
CA VAL A 489 -1.06 10.27 6.60
C VAL A 489 -1.88 10.01 5.33
N ASP A 490 -1.46 9.08 4.47
CA ASP A 490 -2.18 8.70 3.25
C ASP A 490 -3.50 7.96 3.58
N LEU A 491 -3.46 7.07 4.58
CA LEU A 491 -4.67 6.44 5.15
C LEU A 491 -5.60 7.49 5.77
N LEU A 492 -5.07 8.43 6.55
CA LEU A 492 -5.88 9.48 7.21
C LEU A 492 -6.45 10.51 6.21
N GLU A 493 -5.77 10.79 5.09
CA GLU A 493 -6.28 11.66 4.02
C GLU A 493 -7.47 11.03 3.26
N ILE A 494 -7.60 9.70 3.27
CA ILE A 494 -8.79 8.97 2.77
C ILE A 494 -9.87 8.86 3.86
N LEU A 495 -9.50 8.46 5.08
CA LEU A 495 -10.44 8.14 6.15
C LEU A 495 -11.12 9.37 6.77
N MET A 496 -10.39 10.47 6.99
CA MET A 496 -10.93 11.64 7.70
C MET A 496 -12.03 12.39 6.94
N PRO A 497 -12.01 12.53 5.59
CA PRO A 497 -13.13 13.07 4.83
C PRO A 497 -14.41 12.24 4.95
N GLU A 498 -14.33 10.92 4.81
CA GLU A 498 -15.51 10.05 4.88
C GLU A 498 -16.10 9.98 6.29
N ALA A 499 -15.25 9.91 7.32
CA ALA A 499 -15.69 10.02 8.71
C ALA A 499 -16.35 11.37 9.04
N LEU A 500 -15.85 12.48 8.46
CA LEU A 500 -16.46 13.79 8.61
C LEU A 500 -17.87 13.83 7.98
N GLU A 501 -18.00 13.27 6.78
CA GLU A 501 -19.26 13.25 6.03
C GLU A 501 -20.30 12.29 6.66
N SER A 502 -19.89 11.13 7.20
CA SER A 502 -20.76 10.24 7.98
C SER A 502 -21.37 10.95 9.19
N VAL A 503 -20.54 11.60 10.02
CA VAL A 503 -21.02 12.34 11.19
C VAL A 503 -21.89 13.55 10.79
N ALA A 504 -21.61 14.19 9.64
CA ALA A 504 -22.44 15.26 9.12
C ALA A 504 -23.83 14.78 8.66
N ARG A 505 -23.91 13.60 8.01
CA ARG A 505 -25.16 12.97 7.56
C ARG A 505 -25.96 12.28 8.66
N SER A 506 -25.36 12.03 9.82
CA SER A 506 -26.00 11.32 10.95
C SER A 506 -27.41 11.84 11.29
N GLU A 507 -28.39 10.94 11.25
CA GLU A 507 -29.79 11.24 11.60
C GLU A 507 -29.96 11.55 13.09
N THR A 508 -29.11 10.95 13.93
CA THR A 508 -29.15 11.09 15.40
C THR A 508 -28.75 12.48 15.90
N SER A 509 -28.21 13.36 15.06
CA SER A 509 -27.55 14.57 15.53
C SER A 509 -27.31 15.66 14.48
N THR A 510 -27.51 16.92 14.88
CA THR A 510 -27.14 18.09 14.09
C THR A 510 -25.72 18.60 14.35
N THR A 511 -24.93 18.02 15.28
CA THR A 511 -23.79 18.75 15.89
C THR A 511 -22.72 19.30 14.94
N LEU A 512 -22.57 18.75 13.72
CA LEU A 512 -21.67 19.31 12.68
C LEU A 512 -22.37 20.21 11.66
N ARG A 513 -23.71 20.15 11.60
CA ARG A 513 -24.61 20.99 10.80
C ARG A 513 -25.09 22.23 11.57
N ASP A 514 -24.83 22.31 12.87
CA ASP A 514 -25.04 23.52 13.68
C ASP A 514 -24.27 24.71 13.08
N GLY A 515 -24.92 25.87 12.95
CA GLY A 515 -24.26 27.08 12.43
C GLY A 515 -23.18 27.62 13.38
N LEU A 516 -22.08 28.14 12.81
CA LEU A 516 -21.01 28.80 13.58
C LEU A 516 -21.54 30.04 14.33
N PRO A 517 -20.98 30.39 15.50
CA PRO A 517 -21.33 31.63 16.20
C PRO A 517 -21.11 32.85 15.30
N ARG A 518 -22.14 33.68 15.11
CA ARG A 518 -22.16 34.78 14.13
C ARG A 518 -20.99 35.77 14.25
N ASP A 519 -20.44 35.90 15.44
CA ASP A 519 -19.38 36.83 15.84
C ASP A 519 -17.99 36.18 15.98
N PHE A 520 -17.82 34.90 15.60
CA PHE A 520 -16.57 34.17 15.86
C PHE A 520 -15.32 34.81 15.25
N LEU A 521 -15.45 35.49 14.10
CA LEU A 521 -14.36 36.21 13.44
C LEU A 521 -13.83 37.42 14.25
N ASN A 522 -14.57 37.87 15.28
CA ASN A 522 -14.15 38.95 16.17
C ASN A 522 -13.21 38.47 17.30
N TYR A 523 -13.07 37.14 17.48
CA TYR A 523 -12.19 36.56 18.52
C TYR A 523 -11.39 35.32 18.09
N MET A 524 -11.72 34.66 16.98
CA MET A 524 -10.99 33.51 16.42
C MET A 524 -10.24 33.89 15.14
N GLY A 525 -8.97 33.46 15.03
CA GLY A 525 -8.09 33.72 13.89
C GLY A 525 -6.72 34.22 14.34
N LEU A 526 -5.73 34.22 13.44
CA LEU A 526 -4.34 34.57 13.77
C LEU A 526 -4.18 36.02 14.29
N MET A 527 -4.99 36.96 13.78
CA MET A 527 -5.02 38.35 14.29
C MET A 527 -5.49 38.48 15.75
N HIS A 528 -5.99 37.40 16.35
CA HIS A 528 -6.55 37.36 17.70
C HIS A 528 -5.73 36.50 18.67
N ASP A 529 -4.67 35.84 18.20
CA ASP A 529 -3.80 34.97 19.00
C ASP A 529 -2.67 35.79 19.65
N VAL A 530 -3.06 36.78 20.48
CA VAL A 530 -2.12 37.66 21.18
C VAL A 530 -1.54 36.92 22.39
N GLY A 531 -0.27 36.52 22.28
CA GLY A 531 0.47 35.83 23.33
C GLY A 531 0.57 36.66 24.61
N GLY A 532 0.79 35.99 25.74
CA GLY A 532 1.09 36.69 27.00
C GLY A 532 2.38 37.53 26.92
N GLU A 533 3.29 37.15 26.03
CA GLU A 533 4.58 37.81 25.80
C GLU A 533 4.48 39.02 24.87
N ASP A 534 3.40 39.17 24.09
CA ASP A 534 3.19 40.29 23.16
C ASP A 534 2.40 41.47 23.76
N LEU A 535 1.88 41.31 24.99
CA LEU A 535 1.20 42.40 25.69
C LEU A 535 2.17 43.56 26.01
N PRO A 536 1.73 44.84 25.91
CA PRO A 536 2.46 45.98 26.45
C PRO A 536 2.86 45.79 27.92
N GLU A 537 3.99 46.35 28.33
CA GLU A 537 4.63 45.99 29.61
C GLU A 537 3.81 46.40 30.84
N GLY A 538 3.10 47.53 30.77
CA GLY A 538 2.11 47.92 31.79
C GLY A 538 0.94 46.93 31.91
N LEU A 539 0.36 46.51 30.77
CA LEU A 539 -0.72 45.50 30.75
C LEU A 539 -0.25 44.12 31.24
N LYS A 540 1.02 43.74 31.00
CA LYS A 540 1.64 42.56 31.61
C LYS A 540 1.66 42.68 33.13
N GLN A 541 2.18 43.79 33.66
CA GLN A 541 2.28 44.05 35.11
C GLN A 541 0.89 44.08 35.77
N ALA A 542 -0.05 44.86 35.23
CA ALA A 542 -1.44 44.93 35.71
C ALA A 542 -2.12 43.55 35.75
N SER A 543 -2.00 42.76 34.67
CA SER A 543 -2.59 41.41 34.62
C SER A 543 -2.02 40.46 35.68
N LYS A 544 -0.76 40.68 36.09
CA LYS A 544 -0.07 39.87 37.09
C LYS A 544 -0.45 40.28 38.52
N SER A 545 -0.52 41.57 38.83
CA SER A 545 -0.99 42.06 40.14
C SER A 545 -2.43 41.63 40.44
N ILE A 546 -3.30 41.69 39.43
CA ILE A 546 -4.69 41.18 39.51
C ILE A 546 -4.70 39.66 39.78
N ALA A 547 -3.85 38.88 39.09
CA ALA A 547 -3.77 37.43 39.28
C ALA A 547 -3.15 36.99 40.62
N GLU A 548 -2.25 37.79 41.18
CA GLU A 548 -1.61 37.56 42.49
C GLU A 548 -2.46 38.07 43.68
N GLY A 549 -3.64 38.65 43.42
CA GLY A 549 -4.59 39.08 44.46
C GLY A 549 -4.12 40.28 45.29
N LYS A 550 -3.16 41.06 44.79
CA LYS A 550 -2.64 42.26 45.43
C LYS A 550 -3.15 43.51 44.73
N PRO A 551 -4.10 44.25 45.32
CA PRO A 551 -4.37 45.62 44.91
C PRO A 551 -3.25 46.51 45.45
N GLU A 552 -2.17 46.65 44.67
CA GLU A 552 -1.36 47.88 44.75
C GLU A 552 -2.18 49.02 44.11
N ASP A 553 -1.94 50.24 44.60
CA ASP A 553 -2.84 51.40 44.56
C ASP A 553 -3.73 51.54 43.30
N ASP A 554 -5.06 51.55 43.49
CA ASP A 554 -6.11 51.54 42.44
C ASP A 554 -6.13 52.82 41.56
N SER A 555 -5.21 53.75 41.88
CA SER A 555 -5.03 55.08 41.30
C SER A 555 -3.99 55.19 40.17
N VAL A 556 -3.29 54.10 39.83
CA VAL A 556 -2.16 54.11 38.85
C VAL A 556 -2.52 53.51 37.48
N ILE A 557 -3.64 52.80 37.36
CA ILE A 557 -4.13 52.21 36.10
C ILE A 557 -5.34 53.02 35.63
N ASP A 558 -5.34 53.51 34.39
CA ASP A 558 -6.47 54.28 33.83
C ASP A 558 -7.70 53.39 33.57
N GLU A 559 -8.92 53.95 33.63
CA GLU A 559 -10.13 53.18 33.30
C GLU A 559 -10.13 52.68 31.84
N THR A 560 -9.42 53.36 30.94
CA THR A 560 -9.18 52.88 29.56
C THR A 560 -8.44 51.53 29.58
N GLU A 561 -7.35 51.43 30.35
CA GLU A 561 -6.57 50.18 30.50
C GLU A 561 -7.37 49.10 31.25
N LYS A 562 -8.14 49.49 32.28
CA LYS A 562 -9.05 48.57 33.00
C LYS A 562 -10.12 47.99 32.07
N GLU A 563 -10.64 48.76 31.11
CA GLU A 563 -11.60 48.26 30.12
C GLU A 563 -10.93 47.41 29.02
N GLU A 564 -9.74 47.79 28.52
CA GLU A 564 -8.98 46.95 27.60
C GLU A 564 -8.70 45.55 28.18
N LEU A 565 -8.29 45.47 29.46
CA LEU A 565 -8.10 44.20 30.17
C LEU A 565 -9.40 43.36 30.22
N ARG A 566 -10.56 43.99 30.48
CA ARG A 566 -11.87 43.30 30.46
C ARG A 566 -12.21 42.76 29.07
N GLN A 567 -11.95 43.52 28.01
CA GLN A 567 -12.18 43.07 26.63
C GLN A 567 -11.25 41.93 26.23
N ILE A 568 -9.96 41.98 26.62
CA ILE A 568 -9.00 40.88 26.43
C ILE A 568 -9.45 39.61 27.17
N GLU A 569 -9.92 39.74 28.42
CA GLU A 569 -10.39 38.60 29.21
C GLU A 569 -11.68 38.00 28.62
N ARG A 570 -12.64 38.84 28.21
CA ARG A 570 -13.86 38.43 27.50
C ARG A 570 -13.53 37.69 26.20
N LYS A 571 -12.60 38.21 25.40
CA LYS A 571 -12.10 37.59 24.16
C LYS A 571 -11.48 36.22 24.43
N ARG A 572 -10.63 36.10 25.46
CA ARG A 572 -10.03 34.82 25.90
C ARG A 572 -11.09 33.81 26.37
N LYS A 573 -12.13 34.24 27.10
CA LYS A 573 -13.27 33.39 27.50
C LYS A 573 -14.07 32.87 26.30
N LEU A 574 -14.31 33.71 25.28
CA LEU A 574 -14.95 33.30 24.02
C LEU A 574 -14.08 32.33 23.21
N GLN A 575 -12.78 32.61 23.08
CA GLN A 575 -11.81 31.71 22.44
C GLN A 575 -11.76 30.33 23.11
N ALA A 576 -11.71 30.29 24.45
CA ALA A 576 -11.68 29.03 25.20
C ALA A 576 -12.97 28.21 24.97
N ARG A 577 -14.14 28.86 25.03
CA ARG A 577 -15.43 28.21 24.76
C ARG A 577 -15.51 27.66 23.33
N PHE A 578 -15.06 28.43 22.34
CA PHE A 578 -15.03 27.98 20.95
C PHE A 578 -14.06 26.81 20.74
N LYS A 579 -12.85 26.89 21.29
CA LYS A 579 -11.83 25.82 21.19
C LYS A 579 -12.34 24.50 21.82
N GLU A 580 -13.04 24.55 22.95
CA GLU A 580 -13.64 23.35 23.58
C GLU A 580 -14.85 22.81 22.79
N GLU A 581 -15.74 23.66 22.27
CA GLU A 581 -16.86 23.23 21.42
C GLU A 581 -16.43 22.67 20.06
N ALA A 582 -15.34 23.19 19.49
CA ALA A 582 -14.69 22.63 18.30
C ALA A 582 -14.03 21.29 18.61
N LYS A 583 -13.28 21.18 19.72
CA LYS A 583 -12.65 19.94 20.18
C LYS A 583 -13.66 18.80 20.36
N LYS A 584 -14.82 19.05 20.98
CA LYS A 584 -15.90 18.04 21.11
C LYS A 584 -16.37 17.51 19.76
N ARG A 585 -16.52 18.40 18.76
CA ARG A 585 -16.94 18.08 17.40
C ARG A 585 -15.87 17.30 16.63
N ILE A 586 -14.60 17.72 16.71
CA ILE A 586 -13.45 17.01 16.15
C ILE A 586 -13.33 15.61 16.75
N MET A 587 -13.39 15.49 18.08
CA MET A 587 -13.33 14.18 18.77
C MET A 587 -14.49 13.25 18.41
N ARG A 588 -15.61 13.75 17.89
CA ARG A 588 -16.68 12.90 17.32
C ARG A 588 -16.27 12.33 15.97
N VAL A 589 -15.72 13.14 15.07
CA VAL A 589 -15.17 12.68 13.78
C VAL A 589 -14.04 11.67 13.99
N CYS A 590 -13.15 11.90 14.96
CA CYS A 590 -12.09 10.95 15.29
C CYS A 590 -12.61 9.61 15.83
N LYS A 591 -13.75 9.60 16.55
CA LYS A 591 -14.41 8.34 16.97
C LYS A 591 -15.02 7.60 15.78
N GLU A 592 -15.69 8.33 14.89
CA GLU A 592 -16.26 7.76 13.67
C GLU A 592 -15.16 7.14 12.79
N ALA A 593 -14.04 7.84 12.60
CA ALA A 593 -12.88 7.36 11.87
C ALA A 593 -12.31 6.06 12.46
N ILE A 594 -12.28 5.91 13.79
CA ILE A 594 -11.85 4.66 14.44
C ILE A 594 -12.84 3.52 14.15
N SER A 595 -14.15 3.76 14.12
CA SER A 595 -15.14 2.75 13.71
C SER A 595 -15.19 2.48 12.20
N MET A 596 -14.59 3.34 11.38
CA MET A 596 -14.49 3.18 9.92
C MET A 596 -13.09 2.73 9.46
N ILE A 597 -12.19 2.37 10.41
CA ILE A 597 -10.77 2.12 10.11
C ILE A 597 -10.56 1.01 9.07
N ASP A 598 -11.32 -0.07 9.16
CA ASP A 598 -11.20 -1.22 8.24
C ASP A 598 -11.66 -0.86 6.82
N ALA A 599 -12.72 -0.05 6.68
CA ALA A 599 -13.16 0.48 5.38
C ALA A 599 -12.13 1.47 4.80
N GLY A 600 -11.42 2.25 5.64
CA GLY A 600 -10.27 3.05 5.23
C GLY A 600 -9.11 2.18 4.71
N CYS A 601 -8.83 1.08 5.40
CA CYS A 601 -7.85 0.07 4.98
C CYS A 601 -8.25 -0.64 3.67
N ASP A 602 -9.54 -0.88 3.43
CA ASP A 602 -10.04 -1.41 2.15
C ASP A 602 -9.81 -0.44 0.98
N GLN A 603 -10.07 0.86 1.16
CA GLN A 603 -9.80 1.84 0.11
C GLN A 603 -8.29 2.05 -0.13
N ILE A 604 -7.46 1.93 0.91
CA ILE A 604 -5.99 1.84 0.78
C ILE A 604 -5.57 0.57 0.02
N GLY A 605 -6.16 -0.60 0.33
CA GLY A 605 -5.88 -1.86 -0.36
C GLY A 605 -6.31 -1.85 -1.84
N LYS A 606 -7.47 -1.27 -2.13
CA LYS A 606 -7.99 -1.01 -3.48
C LYS A 606 -7.07 -0.08 -4.27
N ARG A 607 -6.53 0.97 -3.63
CA ARG A 607 -5.47 1.79 -4.23
C ARG A 607 -4.22 0.96 -4.54
N PHE A 608 -3.70 0.17 -3.59
CA PHE A 608 -2.54 -0.70 -3.85
C PHE A 608 -2.76 -1.65 -5.02
N LEU A 609 -3.94 -2.27 -5.14
CA LEU A 609 -4.27 -3.10 -6.30
C LEU A 609 -4.25 -2.33 -7.63
N SER A 610 -4.52 -1.02 -7.63
CA SER A 610 -4.41 -0.16 -8.82
C SER A 610 -2.97 0.33 -9.08
N ASP A 611 -2.17 0.52 -8.03
CA ASP A 611 -0.81 1.06 -8.09
C ASP A 611 0.22 -0.05 -8.46
N ARG A 612 -0.07 -1.31 -8.12
CA ARG A 612 0.86 -2.45 -8.22
C ARG A 612 0.95 -3.09 -9.62
N LEU A 613 2.02 -3.87 -9.83
CA LEU A 613 2.23 -4.65 -11.05
C LEU A 613 1.30 -5.89 -11.14
N PRO A 614 1.04 -6.41 -12.36
CA PRO A 614 0.43 -7.73 -12.51
C PRO A 614 1.36 -8.83 -11.95
N PRO A 615 0.84 -9.99 -11.51
CA PRO A 615 1.67 -11.07 -10.99
C PRO A 615 2.67 -11.60 -12.03
N ALA A 616 3.95 -11.67 -11.67
CA ALA A 616 4.95 -12.40 -12.43
C ALA A 616 4.98 -13.87 -11.99
N TYR A 617 4.10 -14.70 -12.57
CA TYR A 617 4.02 -16.12 -12.26
C TYR A 617 5.25 -16.90 -12.73
N ASN A 618 5.67 -17.89 -11.94
CA ASN A 618 6.65 -18.89 -12.37
C ASN A 618 5.96 -20.05 -13.15
N ILE A 619 6.75 -20.95 -13.73
CA ILE A 619 6.20 -22.02 -14.60
C ILE A 619 5.26 -22.97 -13.83
N SER A 620 5.53 -23.28 -12.55
CA SER A 620 4.66 -24.14 -11.73
C SER A 620 3.40 -23.44 -11.23
N GLU A 621 3.36 -22.10 -11.20
CA GLU A 621 2.14 -21.32 -11.01
C GLU A 621 1.32 -21.24 -12.30
N ILE A 622 1.93 -20.92 -13.45
CA ILE A 622 1.26 -20.78 -14.75
C ILE A 622 0.43 -22.01 -15.13
N VAL A 623 0.94 -23.23 -14.88
CA VAL A 623 0.23 -24.48 -15.19
C VAL A 623 -1.02 -24.73 -14.33
N LEU A 624 -1.23 -23.94 -13.27
CA LEU A 624 -2.40 -24.01 -12.39
C LEU A 624 -3.41 -22.87 -12.65
N THR A 625 -3.05 -21.85 -13.44
CA THR A 625 -3.93 -20.71 -13.78
C THR A 625 -4.57 -20.83 -15.16
N ASN A 626 -5.43 -19.88 -15.50
CA ASN A 626 -6.05 -19.77 -16.83
C ASN A 626 -5.06 -19.48 -17.97
N GLU A 627 -3.81 -19.09 -17.68
CA GLU A 627 -2.79 -18.79 -18.69
C GLU A 627 -2.35 -20.05 -19.46
N SER A 628 -2.36 -21.23 -18.84
CA SER A 628 -1.99 -22.50 -19.48
C SER A 628 -3.03 -23.04 -20.50
N ARG A 629 -4.09 -22.27 -20.82
CA ARG A 629 -5.23 -22.72 -21.65
C ARG A 629 -4.91 -22.89 -23.14
N THR A 630 -4.15 -23.94 -23.47
CA THR A 630 -4.04 -24.49 -24.84
C THR A 630 -5.26 -25.32 -25.26
N ASN A 631 -6.11 -25.76 -24.33
CA ASN A 631 -7.33 -26.52 -24.61
C ASN A 631 -8.50 -26.13 -23.68
N GLN A 632 -9.67 -25.84 -24.26
CA GLN A 632 -10.85 -25.33 -23.53
C GLN A 632 -11.44 -26.31 -22.51
N ALA A 633 -11.18 -27.61 -22.63
CA ALA A 633 -11.74 -28.63 -21.73
C ALA A 633 -11.00 -28.72 -20.37
N ALA A 634 -9.76 -28.22 -20.27
CA ALA A 634 -8.92 -28.38 -19.08
C ALA A 634 -9.23 -27.37 -17.95
N GLY A 635 -10.12 -26.41 -18.19
CA GLY A 635 -10.38 -25.28 -17.27
C GLY A 635 -11.78 -25.22 -16.65
N ARG A 636 -12.52 -26.33 -16.64
CA ARG A 636 -13.85 -26.41 -16.01
C ARG A 636 -13.74 -26.90 -14.57
N ILE A 637 -14.36 -26.17 -13.65
CA ILE A 637 -14.44 -26.50 -12.23
C ILE A 637 -15.61 -27.46 -11.94
N TRP A 638 -15.43 -28.29 -10.91
CA TRP A 638 -16.33 -29.35 -10.45
C TRP A 638 -16.40 -29.37 -8.91
N PRO A 639 -17.37 -30.07 -8.28
CA PRO A 639 -17.47 -30.13 -6.83
C PRO A 639 -16.20 -30.60 -6.12
N ASN A 640 -15.45 -31.53 -6.74
CA ASN A 640 -14.18 -32.06 -6.21
C ASN A 640 -12.92 -31.40 -6.77
N THR A 641 -13.03 -30.21 -7.40
CA THR A 641 -11.86 -29.39 -7.75
C THR A 641 -11.28 -28.75 -6.49
N LEU A 642 -9.95 -28.72 -6.38
CA LEU A 642 -9.22 -27.98 -5.36
C LEU A 642 -8.89 -26.57 -5.88
N CYS A 643 -9.11 -25.56 -5.06
CA CYS A 643 -8.84 -24.15 -5.37
C CYS A 643 -7.98 -23.48 -4.30
N ARG A 644 -7.19 -22.49 -4.71
CA ARG A 644 -6.50 -21.52 -3.86
C ARG A 644 -6.29 -20.21 -4.63
N LEU A 645 -6.00 -19.10 -3.96
CA LEU A 645 -5.47 -17.92 -4.63
C LEU A 645 -4.21 -18.27 -5.44
N ALA A 646 -4.10 -17.73 -6.67
CA ALA A 646 -2.94 -17.96 -7.52
C ALA A 646 -1.65 -17.41 -6.88
N ARG A 647 -1.72 -16.18 -6.36
CA ARG A 647 -0.71 -15.49 -5.54
C ARG A 647 -1.38 -14.81 -4.33
N PRO A 648 -0.74 -14.76 -3.14
CA PRO A 648 -1.22 -13.93 -2.03
C PRO A 648 -1.37 -12.45 -2.43
N GLY A 649 -2.44 -11.79 -1.96
CA GLY A 649 -2.66 -10.36 -2.19
C GLY A 649 -2.96 -9.94 -3.64
N ILE A 650 -3.30 -10.90 -4.52
CA ILE A 650 -3.72 -10.62 -5.91
C ILE A 650 -5.08 -9.90 -6.00
N ALA A 651 -5.93 -10.06 -4.99
CA ALA A 651 -7.30 -9.54 -4.95
C ALA A 651 -7.73 -9.11 -3.54
N ARG A 652 -8.72 -8.20 -3.46
CA ARG A 652 -9.31 -7.66 -2.23
C ARG A 652 -10.83 -7.60 -2.39
N LEU A 653 -11.54 -8.20 -1.44
CA LEU A 653 -12.99 -8.07 -1.30
C LEU A 653 -13.31 -6.78 -0.53
N VAL A 654 -14.30 -6.02 -1.00
CA VAL A 654 -14.84 -4.82 -0.35
C VAL A 654 -16.36 -4.87 -0.42
N LEU A 655 -17.05 -4.43 0.63
CA LEU A 655 -18.51 -4.29 0.63
C LEU A 655 -18.90 -2.87 0.19
N GLU A 656 -19.42 -2.72 -1.03
CA GLU A 656 -19.79 -1.41 -1.63
C GLU A 656 -21.23 -1.45 -2.17
N ASP A 657 -22.02 -0.38 -1.97
CA ASP A 657 -23.42 -0.22 -2.42
C ASP A 657 -24.34 -1.45 -2.16
N GLY A 658 -24.07 -2.25 -1.13
CA GLY A 658 -24.84 -3.45 -0.79
C GLY A 658 -24.50 -4.70 -1.61
N LYS A 659 -23.28 -4.78 -2.16
CA LYS A 659 -22.72 -5.90 -2.91
C LYS A 659 -21.38 -6.36 -2.34
N ALA A 660 -20.98 -7.58 -2.69
CA ALA A 660 -19.62 -8.07 -2.55
C ALA A 660 -18.83 -7.68 -3.81
N VAL A 661 -17.91 -6.72 -3.71
CA VAL A 661 -17.12 -6.25 -4.85
C VAL A 661 -15.68 -6.71 -4.72
N LEU A 662 -15.21 -7.49 -5.70
CA LEU A 662 -13.86 -8.01 -5.75
C LEU A 662 -13.00 -7.18 -6.72
N TYR A 663 -11.94 -6.59 -6.20
CA TYR A 663 -10.89 -5.93 -6.98
C TYR A 663 -9.69 -6.87 -7.13
N HIS A 664 -8.99 -6.85 -8.27
CA HIS A 664 -7.81 -7.68 -8.52
C HIS A 664 -6.78 -6.95 -9.39
N CYS A 665 -5.49 -7.30 -9.27
CA CYS A 665 -4.40 -6.74 -10.10
C CYS A 665 -4.02 -7.60 -11.32
N GLY A 666 -4.74 -8.70 -11.58
CA GLY A 666 -4.40 -9.64 -12.66
C GLY A 666 -4.41 -9.02 -14.07
N ASP A 667 -5.35 -8.11 -14.33
CA ASP A 667 -5.45 -7.37 -15.60
C ASP A 667 -4.56 -6.10 -15.65
N ASN A 668 -3.72 -5.84 -14.64
CA ASN A 668 -2.91 -4.62 -14.60
C ASN A 668 -1.88 -4.59 -15.75
N SER A 669 -1.69 -3.41 -16.33
CA SER A 669 -0.57 -3.20 -17.25
C SER A 669 0.75 -3.06 -16.47
N ARG A 670 1.88 -3.46 -17.08
CA ARG A 670 3.21 -3.05 -16.58
C ARG A 670 3.44 -1.55 -16.72
N VAL A 671 2.62 -0.86 -17.51
CA VAL A 671 2.50 0.60 -17.47
C VAL A 671 1.65 0.98 -16.25
N TYR A 672 2.24 1.74 -15.32
CA TYR A 672 1.56 2.24 -14.12
C TYR A 672 0.24 2.96 -14.48
N HIS A 673 -0.88 2.48 -13.92
CA HIS A 673 -2.26 2.93 -14.24
C HIS A 673 -2.63 2.85 -15.75
N GLY A 674 -1.93 2.03 -16.53
CA GLY A 674 -2.20 1.86 -17.97
C GLY A 674 -3.52 1.15 -18.28
N ASN A 675 -4.00 0.31 -17.36
CA ASN A 675 -5.35 -0.26 -17.36
C ASN A 675 -6.06 0.18 -16.06
N PRO A 676 -7.35 0.59 -16.08
CA PRO A 676 -8.13 0.80 -14.87
C PRO A 676 -8.53 -0.54 -14.24
N LEU A 677 -8.72 -0.57 -12.92
CA LEU A 677 -9.22 -1.75 -12.21
C LEU A 677 -10.58 -2.22 -12.77
N SER A 678 -10.70 -3.53 -12.97
CA SER A 678 -11.92 -4.23 -13.36
C SER A 678 -12.61 -4.84 -12.13
N PRO A 679 -13.65 -4.22 -11.54
CA PRO A 679 -14.37 -4.80 -10.41
C PRO A 679 -15.25 -5.98 -10.86
N MET A 680 -15.19 -7.08 -10.12
CA MET A 680 -16.17 -8.17 -10.23
C MET A 680 -17.25 -7.98 -9.17
N GLU A 681 -18.51 -7.86 -9.59
CA GLU A 681 -19.65 -7.73 -8.68
C GLU A 681 -20.28 -9.09 -8.34
N PHE A 682 -20.47 -9.33 -7.06
CA PHE A 682 -21.12 -10.49 -6.45
C PHE A 682 -22.23 -10.05 -5.49
N GLU A 683 -23.16 -10.94 -5.21
CA GLU A 683 -24.21 -10.74 -4.21
C GLU A 683 -23.62 -10.93 -2.81
N VAL A 684 -24.26 -10.41 -1.76
CA VAL A 684 -23.69 -10.45 -0.40
C VAL A 684 -23.71 -11.86 0.22
N ASP A 685 -24.56 -12.76 -0.27
CA ASP A 685 -24.55 -14.18 0.06
C ASP A 685 -23.42 -14.97 -0.61
N ASP A 686 -22.86 -14.51 -1.74
CA ASP A 686 -21.62 -15.06 -2.32
C ASP A 686 -20.39 -14.81 -1.38
N ALA A 687 -20.47 -13.83 -0.47
CA ALA A 687 -19.31 -13.28 0.25
C ALA A 687 -18.53 -14.28 1.13
N PRO A 688 -19.14 -15.20 1.90
CA PRO A 688 -18.39 -16.16 2.72
C PRO A 688 -17.61 -17.19 1.89
N ALA A 689 -18.08 -17.52 0.68
CA ALA A 689 -17.34 -18.35 -0.27
C ALA A 689 -16.14 -17.58 -0.87
N LEU A 690 -16.31 -16.29 -1.18
CA LEU A 690 -15.23 -15.41 -1.60
C LEU A 690 -14.17 -15.25 -0.50
N GLU A 691 -14.58 -15.02 0.75
CA GLU A 691 -13.67 -14.94 1.91
C GLU A 691 -12.86 -16.25 2.08
N THR A 692 -13.53 -17.40 2.00
CA THR A 692 -12.88 -18.72 2.05
C THR A 692 -11.82 -18.87 0.93
N LEU A 693 -12.15 -18.47 -0.30
CA LEU A 693 -11.22 -18.52 -1.44
C LEU A 693 -10.05 -17.55 -1.29
N LEU A 694 -10.27 -16.34 -0.78
CA LEU A 694 -9.25 -15.30 -0.60
C LEU A 694 -8.30 -15.57 0.56
N THR A 695 -8.77 -16.22 1.61
CA THR A 695 -7.95 -16.68 2.75
C THR A 695 -7.21 -17.99 2.46
N THR A 696 -7.63 -18.76 1.45
CA THR A 696 -6.96 -20.00 1.04
C THR A 696 -5.78 -19.69 0.11
N VAL A 697 -4.62 -19.53 0.73
CA VAL A 697 -3.31 -19.39 0.05
C VAL A 697 -2.47 -20.66 0.19
N GLU A 698 -1.46 -20.78 -0.68
CA GLU A 698 -0.35 -21.74 -0.58
C GLU A 698 0.22 -21.89 0.85
N PRO A 699 0.62 -23.10 1.28
CA PRO A 699 0.51 -24.39 0.57
C PRO A 699 -0.90 -25.01 0.62
N ARG A 700 -1.89 -24.32 1.19
CA ARG A 700 -3.24 -24.85 1.44
C ARG A 700 -4.13 -24.77 0.21
N TRP A 701 -5.16 -25.61 0.21
CA TRP A 701 -6.19 -25.72 -0.82
C TRP A 701 -7.54 -25.98 -0.17
N VAL A 702 -8.62 -25.55 -0.80
CA VAL A 702 -10.01 -25.84 -0.39
C VAL A 702 -10.74 -26.55 -1.52
N VAL A 703 -11.58 -27.53 -1.20
CA VAL A 703 -12.42 -28.23 -2.17
C VAL A 703 -13.68 -27.38 -2.44
N VAL A 704 -14.13 -27.30 -3.70
CA VAL A 704 -15.29 -26.48 -4.09
C VAL A 704 -16.58 -26.89 -3.37
N SER A 705 -16.75 -28.16 -3.00
CA SER A 705 -17.84 -28.63 -2.13
C SER A 705 -17.90 -27.92 -0.77
N ASP A 706 -16.75 -27.52 -0.24
CA ASP A 706 -16.55 -27.12 1.15
C ASP A 706 -16.62 -25.59 1.34
N LEU A 707 -16.68 -24.83 0.25
CA LEU A 707 -16.89 -23.38 0.28
C LEU A 707 -18.20 -23.03 1.00
N VAL A 708 -18.20 -21.94 1.78
CA VAL A 708 -19.35 -21.54 2.59
C VAL A 708 -20.42 -20.88 1.72
N HIS A 709 -21.31 -21.69 1.14
CA HIS A 709 -22.46 -21.25 0.36
C HIS A 709 -23.61 -22.28 0.39
N GLY A 710 -24.84 -21.84 0.10
CA GLY A 710 -26.06 -22.66 0.16
C GLY A 710 -26.26 -23.63 -1.02
N ASP A 711 -25.90 -23.22 -2.23
CA ASP A 711 -25.99 -24.05 -3.46
C ASP A 711 -24.60 -24.37 -4.01
N ILE A 712 -24.41 -25.62 -4.47
CA ILE A 712 -23.21 -26.12 -5.15
C ILE A 712 -23.07 -25.55 -6.57
N GLU A 713 -24.16 -25.21 -7.27
CA GLU A 713 -24.09 -24.51 -8.56
C GLU A 713 -23.35 -23.18 -8.42
N ASP A 714 -23.69 -22.41 -7.38
CA ASP A 714 -23.07 -21.11 -7.13
C ASP A 714 -21.63 -21.24 -6.60
N LYS A 715 -21.31 -22.22 -5.74
CA LYS A 715 -19.89 -22.51 -5.37
C LYS A 715 -19.03 -22.73 -6.60
N MET A 716 -19.54 -23.50 -7.57
CA MET A 716 -18.87 -23.77 -8.84
C MET A 716 -18.80 -22.53 -9.73
N ASP A 717 -19.89 -21.76 -9.89
CA ASP A 717 -19.92 -20.53 -10.70
C ASP A 717 -19.00 -19.43 -10.14
N ILE A 718 -18.93 -19.25 -8.81
CA ILE A 718 -18.05 -18.29 -8.12
C ILE A 718 -16.58 -18.65 -8.39
N ALA A 719 -16.19 -19.88 -8.09
CA ALA A 719 -14.82 -20.35 -8.32
C ALA A 719 -14.46 -20.29 -9.82
N GLN A 720 -15.40 -20.65 -10.71
CA GLN A 720 -15.19 -20.62 -12.16
C GLN A 720 -15.00 -19.19 -12.68
N ALA A 721 -15.68 -18.19 -12.08
CA ALA A 721 -15.51 -16.78 -12.42
C ALA A 721 -14.13 -16.27 -12.01
N LEU A 722 -13.71 -16.50 -10.76
CA LEU A 722 -12.37 -16.09 -10.29
C LEU A 722 -11.24 -16.80 -11.06
N TYR A 723 -11.44 -18.07 -11.45
CA TYR A 723 -10.48 -18.77 -12.31
C TYR A 723 -10.48 -18.25 -13.75
N ASP A 724 -11.63 -17.90 -14.34
CA ASP A 724 -11.69 -17.32 -15.68
C ASP A 724 -10.96 -15.97 -15.79
N GLU A 725 -11.01 -15.13 -14.74
CA GLU A 725 -10.29 -13.84 -14.65
C GLU A 725 -8.90 -13.96 -13.95
N GLY A 726 -8.35 -15.18 -13.79
CA GLY A 726 -6.95 -15.43 -13.41
C GLY A 726 -6.59 -15.26 -11.92
N ILE A 727 -7.57 -15.17 -11.03
CA ILE A 727 -7.40 -14.90 -9.59
C ILE A 727 -7.06 -16.20 -8.81
N LEU A 728 -7.58 -17.34 -9.26
CA LEU A 728 -7.36 -18.65 -8.62
C LEU A 728 -6.36 -19.51 -9.39
N ALA A 729 -5.62 -20.31 -8.63
CA ALA A 729 -5.00 -21.54 -9.09
C ALA A 729 -5.95 -22.72 -8.81
N ILE A 730 -6.05 -23.69 -9.72
CA ILE A 730 -6.86 -24.90 -9.55
C ILE A 730 -6.03 -26.17 -9.67
N TYR A 731 -6.45 -27.21 -8.97
CA TYR A 731 -5.90 -28.56 -9.09
C TYR A 731 -7.02 -29.60 -9.07
N GLN A 732 -6.87 -30.66 -9.87
CA GLN A 732 -7.88 -31.70 -10.04
C GLN A 732 -7.22 -33.07 -9.81
N ALA A 733 -7.12 -33.46 -8.53
CA ALA A 733 -6.45 -34.70 -8.10
C ALA A 733 -7.14 -35.97 -8.62
N GLU A 734 -8.47 -35.97 -8.62
CA GLU A 734 -9.30 -37.11 -9.01
C GLU A 734 -10.07 -36.85 -10.30
N LYS A 735 -10.77 -37.88 -10.81
CA LYS A 735 -11.71 -37.71 -11.93
C LYS A 735 -12.77 -36.68 -11.54
N PRO A 736 -13.13 -35.74 -12.42
CA PRO A 736 -14.19 -34.76 -12.17
C PRO A 736 -15.49 -35.41 -11.69
N ASP A 737 -16.03 -34.94 -10.57
CA ASP A 737 -17.37 -35.34 -10.15
C ASP A 737 -18.42 -34.70 -11.07
N LYS A 738 -19.20 -35.56 -11.73
CA LYS A 738 -20.26 -35.21 -12.68
C LYS A 738 -21.66 -35.54 -12.13
N SER A 739 -21.77 -35.80 -10.82
CA SER A 739 -23.04 -36.00 -10.13
C SER A 739 -23.98 -34.79 -10.30
N VAL A 740 -23.42 -33.58 -10.23
CA VAL A 740 -24.10 -32.31 -10.49
C VAL A 740 -24.31 -32.12 -12.01
N GLN A 741 -25.53 -32.33 -12.48
CA GLN A 741 -25.94 -32.01 -13.85
C GLN A 741 -26.11 -30.49 -14.04
N VAL A 742 -25.02 -29.80 -14.33
CA VAL A 742 -25.05 -28.38 -14.71
C VAL A 742 -25.79 -28.20 -16.05
N GLY A 743 -26.92 -27.48 -16.04
CA GLY A 743 -27.78 -27.21 -17.20
C GLY A 743 -27.39 -26.02 -18.07
#